data_AF-A0AAN6D5A1-F1
#
_entry.id   AF-A0AAN6D5A1-F1
#
_cell.length_a   1.000
_cell.length_b   1.000
_cell.length_c   1.000
_cell.angle_alpha   90.00
_cell.angle_beta   90.00
_cell.angle_gamma   90.00
#
_symmetry.space_group_name_H-M   'P 1'
#
loop_
_entity.id
_entity.type
_entity.pdbx_description
1 polymer ?
#
loop_
_entity_poly.entity_id
_entity_poly.type
_entity_poly.pdbx_seq_one_letter_code
_entity_poly.pdbx_strand_id
1 'polypeptide(L)'
;MPSSSGLPQKRASEAVASAGKRQISIKQTPEEEARAKDYFQSHIFDDRFKQDLKKQIADSQPYRWGTIQNLIDDDLLRSVRKEIISEISFKKKETDIYKVFQSGDLANLSGMTKQDLERLPSLYKLRSAIYSQTFRDYVSYVTGCGKLSGVKTDMSINTYSKGCHLLTHDDVIGSRRVSFILYMPEPGKTWKPHYGGSLRLFDSVVPNVPRSDYYCKLTPQFNQIAFFTVQPGLSFHDVEEVRVDKQRLSIQGWFHIPQAGEDGYIPGEQERTEAKSTLQQLESKELKEYDFPKIQYNELPPLETQELVTLVGKESDYLTALDLEYLRKYMNPSLLTASSIERLNSIFAEESVVDVHAFLSEEYLGDLKKQMKQLELNEYPEMPQKQNQVVFPWKLAVPPHKQRYCYIDGLQKQNIDNAESIAQINQVRSMELPNFELTKNIFELLKPEAARELEEARKNNPSLTSIHDVSIRLCELASFFKSVSFKKWLMAVTGLRPTHDQILARRFRPGHDFTLASKLDLATDDRLLDGLLEATLNLTPSSGWDSGEFGGYELCMGTDEPEAEEAAEEGLNEDEAAIYKASGDDSVVHESQASWNKLSLMYRDSSVLKFVKYVSFNAPGSRWDVSCGWLCAKDETDESG
;
A
#
# COMPACT_ATOMS: atom_id res chain seq x y z
N MET A 1 37.50 -23.79 -56.70
CA MET A 1 38.79 -23.13 -56.98
C MET A 1 38.50 -21.66 -57.25
N PRO A 2 39.08 -20.65 -56.56
CA PRO A 2 40.21 -20.68 -55.61
C PRO A 2 39.93 -21.30 -54.22
N SER A 3 40.55 -20.75 -53.16
CA SER A 3 41.06 -21.50 -52.00
C SER A 3 41.27 -20.66 -50.73
N SER A 4 41.07 -21.30 -49.58
CA SER A 4 41.56 -21.01 -48.20
C SER A 4 42.37 -19.74 -47.87
N SER A 5 41.87 -19.00 -46.87
CA SER A 5 42.53 -18.60 -45.59
C SER A 5 41.50 -17.77 -44.80
N GLY A 6 41.41 -17.70 -43.47
CA GLY A 6 42.25 -18.15 -42.36
C GLY A 6 41.93 -17.22 -41.18
N LEU A 7 40.97 -17.60 -40.32
CA LEU A 7 40.41 -16.73 -39.28
C LEU A 7 41.42 -16.45 -38.12
N PRO A 8 41.47 -15.22 -37.58
CA PRO A 8 42.34 -14.90 -36.44
C PRO A 8 41.75 -15.40 -35.11
N GLN A 9 42.60 -16.02 -34.28
CA GLN A 9 42.24 -16.51 -32.96
C GLN A 9 42.06 -15.36 -31.95
N LYS A 10 40.91 -15.29 -31.26
CA LYS A 10 40.81 -14.56 -29.99
C LYS A 10 41.52 -15.37 -28.90
N ARG A 11 42.32 -14.69 -28.06
CA ARG A 11 42.98 -15.29 -26.88
C ARG A 11 41.93 -15.76 -25.89
N ALA A 12 42.07 -16.98 -25.39
CA ALA A 12 41.36 -17.44 -24.21
C ALA A 12 41.98 -16.78 -22.97
N SER A 13 41.21 -15.95 -22.26
CA SER A 13 41.49 -15.58 -20.87
C SER A 13 40.97 -16.70 -19.97
N GLU A 14 41.82 -17.19 -19.06
CA GLU A 14 41.46 -18.27 -18.14
C GLU A 14 40.30 -17.83 -17.24
N ALA A 15 39.18 -18.56 -17.31
CA ALA A 15 38.06 -18.35 -16.41
C ALA A 15 38.46 -18.86 -15.01
N VAL A 16 38.74 -17.92 -14.10
CA VAL A 16 38.84 -18.22 -12.67
C VAL A 16 37.45 -18.63 -12.19
N ALA A 17 37.25 -19.94 -12.02
CA ALA A 17 35.98 -20.47 -11.54
C ALA A 17 35.68 -19.91 -10.14
N SER A 18 34.65 -19.07 -10.04
CA SER A 18 34.09 -18.67 -8.74
C SER A 18 33.58 -19.92 -8.03
N ALA A 19 34.19 -20.26 -6.90
CA ALA A 19 33.78 -21.40 -6.10
C ALA A 19 32.40 -21.15 -5.50
N GLY A 20 31.35 -21.64 -6.16
CA GLY A 20 29.98 -21.54 -5.68
C GLY A 20 29.86 -22.06 -4.25
N LYS A 21 29.42 -21.20 -3.34
CA LYS A 21 29.15 -21.54 -1.94
C LYS A 21 28.04 -22.61 -1.93
N ARG A 22 28.41 -23.87 -1.69
CA ARG A 22 27.43 -24.97 -1.57
C ARG A 22 26.55 -24.73 -0.36
N GLN A 23 25.33 -24.26 -0.58
CA GLN A 23 24.27 -24.25 0.43
C GLN A 23 24.07 -25.66 0.98
N ILE A 24 23.96 -25.77 2.30
CA ILE A 24 23.68 -27.03 2.97
C ILE A 24 22.17 -27.07 3.22
N SER A 25 21.46 -28.02 2.62
CA SER A 25 20.07 -28.31 3.02
C SER A 25 20.10 -28.99 4.39
N ILE A 26 20.04 -28.20 5.47
CA ILE A 26 20.17 -28.73 6.83
C ILE A 26 18.84 -29.34 7.29
N LYS A 27 18.66 -30.63 7.00
CA LYS A 27 17.59 -31.46 7.60
C LYS A 27 17.85 -31.63 9.10
N GLN A 28 16.80 -31.50 9.90
CA GLN A 28 16.83 -31.75 11.34
C GLN A 28 17.34 -33.16 11.64
N THR A 29 18.20 -33.30 12.65
CA THR A 29 18.77 -34.62 13.03
C THR A 29 17.85 -35.37 14.02
N PRO A 30 17.93 -36.72 14.09
CA PRO A 30 17.21 -37.49 15.10
C PRO A 30 17.55 -37.10 16.54
N GLU A 31 18.78 -36.64 16.79
CA GLU A 31 19.24 -36.14 18.09
C GLU A 31 18.61 -34.78 18.44
N GLU A 32 18.44 -33.90 17.46
CA GLU A 32 17.70 -32.63 17.61
C GLU A 32 16.22 -32.87 17.90
N GLU A 33 15.57 -33.84 17.23
CA GLU A 33 14.18 -34.21 17.50
C GLU A 33 14.01 -34.81 18.91
N ALA A 34 14.90 -35.72 19.31
CA ALA A 34 14.87 -36.32 20.65
C ALA A 34 14.96 -35.26 21.77
N ARG A 35 15.58 -34.12 21.48
CA ARG A 35 15.75 -32.97 22.38
C ARG A 35 14.79 -31.81 22.12
N ALA A 36 13.88 -31.93 21.15
CA ALA A 36 13.03 -30.81 20.73
C ALA A 36 12.24 -30.19 21.90
N LYS A 37 11.76 -31.03 22.83
CA LYS A 37 11.03 -30.60 24.03
C LYS A 37 11.87 -29.77 25.01
N ASP A 38 13.19 -29.97 25.05
CA ASP A 38 14.10 -29.25 25.94
C ASP A 38 14.17 -27.75 25.61
N TYR A 39 13.81 -27.38 24.37
CA TYR A 39 13.90 -26.00 23.86
C TYR A 39 12.63 -25.17 24.10
N PHE A 40 11.57 -25.77 24.67
CA PHE A 40 10.30 -25.11 24.96
C PHE A 40 10.01 -25.09 26.46
N GLN A 41 9.20 -24.13 26.91
CA GLN A 41 8.70 -24.15 28.28
C GLN A 41 7.77 -25.34 28.50
N SER A 42 8.02 -26.10 29.57
CA SER A 42 7.31 -27.36 29.86
C SER A 42 5.78 -27.22 29.91
N HIS A 43 5.27 -26.05 30.31
CA HIS A 43 3.84 -25.77 30.41
C HIS A 43 3.09 -25.93 29.08
N ILE A 44 3.74 -25.71 27.93
CA ILE A 44 3.03 -25.78 26.65
C ILE A 44 2.56 -27.21 26.37
N PHE A 45 3.29 -28.21 26.85
CA PHE A 45 3.01 -29.64 26.60
C PHE A 45 1.99 -30.25 27.56
N ASP A 46 1.54 -29.51 28.59
CA ASP A 46 0.48 -29.94 29.49
C ASP A 46 -0.84 -30.19 28.73
N ASP A 47 -1.52 -31.30 29.04
CA ASP A 47 -2.72 -31.72 28.31
C ASP A 47 -3.89 -30.74 28.47
N ARG A 48 -4.03 -30.11 29.64
CA ARG A 48 -5.06 -29.10 29.86
C ARG A 48 -4.71 -27.82 29.10
N PHE A 49 -3.46 -27.35 29.17
CA PHE A 49 -3.03 -26.18 28.39
C PHE A 49 -3.28 -26.36 26.89
N LYS A 50 -2.93 -27.53 26.32
CA LYS A 50 -3.21 -27.85 24.90
C LYS A 50 -4.69 -27.84 24.56
N GLN A 51 -5.54 -28.41 25.42
CA GLN A 51 -6.99 -28.45 25.20
C GLN A 51 -7.63 -27.06 25.31
N ASP A 52 -7.23 -26.28 26.32
CA ASP A 52 -7.70 -24.90 26.52
C ASP A 52 -7.26 -24.00 25.34
N LEU A 53 -6.01 -24.09 24.90
CA LEU A 53 -5.50 -23.34 23.73
C LEU A 53 -6.21 -23.76 22.43
N LYS A 54 -6.41 -25.07 22.20
CA LYS A 54 -7.15 -25.57 21.04
C LYS A 54 -8.57 -25.02 20.99
N LYS A 55 -9.24 -24.96 22.14
CA LYS A 55 -10.57 -24.35 22.24
C LYS A 55 -10.52 -22.85 21.95
N GLN A 56 -9.56 -22.13 22.54
CA GLN A 56 -9.38 -20.69 22.29
C GLN A 56 -9.17 -20.36 20.81
N ILE A 57 -8.39 -21.16 20.07
CA ILE A 57 -8.18 -21.00 18.62
C ILE A 57 -9.43 -21.37 17.80
N ALA A 58 -10.21 -22.37 18.25
CA ALA A 58 -11.45 -22.74 17.59
C ALA A 58 -12.55 -21.67 17.74
N ASP A 59 -12.59 -21.03 18.91
CA ASP A 59 -13.55 -19.99 19.29
C ASP A 59 -13.05 -18.55 18.95
N SER A 60 -11.85 -18.39 18.39
CA SER A 60 -11.24 -17.07 18.15
C SER A 60 -11.92 -16.29 17.03
N GLN A 61 -11.77 -14.95 17.07
CA GLN A 61 -12.28 -14.01 16.09
C GLN A 61 -11.18 -13.01 15.70
N PRO A 62 -11.17 -12.45 14.48
CA PRO A 62 -12.17 -12.62 13.42
C PRO A 62 -12.05 -13.94 12.62
N TYR A 63 -10.90 -14.59 12.67
CA TYR A 63 -10.65 -15.92 12.11
C TYR A 63 -9.85 -16.79 13.10
N ARG A 64 -9.35 -17.97 12.69
CA ARG A 64 -8.66 -18.90 13.59
C ARG A 64 -7.22 -18.48 13.85
N TRP A 65 -6.96 -17.95 15.05
CA TRP A 65 -5.65 -17.50 15.50
C TRP A 65 -5.40 -17.83 16.97
N GLY A 66 -4.12 -17.89 17.35
CA GLY A 66 -3.68 -18.19 18.70
C GLY A 66 -2.44 -17.41 19.09
N THR A 67 -2.17 -17.38 20.40
CA THR A 67 -0.93 -16.84 20.96
C THR A 67 -0.51 -17.66 22.18
N ILE A 68 0.80 -17.84 22.36
CA ILE A 68 1.40 -18.48 23.54
C ILE A 68 2.44 -17.50 24.10
N GLN A 69 2.40 -17.26 25.41
CA GLN A 69 3.42 -16.50 26.12
C GLN A 69 4.43 -17.45 26.75
N ASN A 70 5.70 -17.05 26.79
CA ASN A 70 6.82 -17.87 27.24
C ASN A 70 6.89 -19.20 26.46
N LEU A 71 6.98 -19.15 25.14
CA LEU A 71 7.01 -20.36 24.30
C LEU A 71 8.32 -21.15 24.48
N ILE A 72 9.45 -20.46 24.28
CA ILE A 72 10.80 -21.02 24.19
C ILE A 72 11.46 -21.00 25.57
N ASP A 73 12.46 -21.86 25.78
CA ASP A 73 13.39 -21.72 26.91
C ASP A 73 13.95 -20.27 26.97
N ASP A 74 13.99 -19.68 28.17
CA ASP A 74 14.28 -18.26 28.34
C ASP A 74 15.77 -17.95 28.07
N ASP A 75 16.67 -18.84 28.49
CA ASP A 75 18.11 -18.73 28.25
C ASP A 75 18.45 -18.95 26.77
N LEU A 76 17.80 -19.92 26.12
CA LEU A 76 17.89 -20.12 24.68
C LEU A 76 17.45 -18.86 23.91
N LEU A 77 16.26 -18.32 24.19
CA LEU A 77 15.75 -17.18 23.42
C LEU A 77 16.52 -15.88 23.68
N ARG A 78 17.05 -15.68 24.90
CA ARG A 78 18.02 -14.60 25.18
C ARG A 78 19.31 -14.77 24.37
N SER A 79 19.80 -15.99 24.24
CA SER A 79 21.00 -16.30 23.45
C SER A 79 20.77 -16.07 21.96
N VAL A 80 19.64 -16.53 21.41
CA VAL A 80 19.18 -16.23 20.04
C VAL A 80 19.14 -14.71 19.80
N ARG A 81 18.49 -13.95 20.69
CA ARG A 81 18.38 -12.50 20.56
C ARG A 81 19.75 -11.81 20.58
N LYS A 82 20.69 -12.31 21.40
CA LYS A 82 22.06 -11.80 21.46
C LYS A 82 22.82 -12.06 20.16
N GLU A 83 22.77 -13.30 19.66
CA GLU A 83 23.37 -13.71 18.38
C GLU A 83 22.85 -12.87 17.21
N ILE A 84 21.53 -12.68 17.10
CA ILE A 84 20.92 -11.85 16.05
C ILE A 84 21.48 -10.41 16.10
N ILE A 85 21.59 -9.81 17.28
CA ILE A 85 22.02 -8.40 17.42
C ILE A 85 23.53 -8.22 17.23
N SER A 86 24.36 -9.24 17.50
CA SER A 86 25.82 -9.14 17.31
C SER A 86 26.28 -9.55 15.92
N GLU A 87 25.63 -10.53 15.29
CA GLU A 87 26.12 -11.16 14.06
C GLU A 87 25.36 -10.74 12.78
N ILE A 88 24.10 -10.29 12.89
CA ILE A 88 23.23 -10.04 11.72
C ILE A 88 23.09 -8.54 11.45
N SER A 89 23.47 -8.14 10.25
CA SER A 89 23.20 -6.79 9.72
C SER A 89 21.79 -6.74 9.12
N PHE A 90 21.07 -5.64 9.37
CA PHE A 90 19.76 -5.41 8.79
C PHE A 90 19.80 -4.25 7.79
N LYS A 91 19.23 -4.46 6.60
CA LYS A 91 19.03 -3.41 5.59
C LYS A 91 17.58 -2.92 5.63
N LYS A 92 17.36 -1.60 5.51
CA LYS A 92 16.03 -1.01 5.30
C LYS A 92 15.54 -1.45 3.91
N LYS A 93 14.36 -2.07 3.83
CA LYS A 93 13.58 -2.20 2.60
C LYS A 93 12.27 -1.43 2.77
N GLU A 94 11.85 -0.71 1.74
CA GLU A 94 10.63 0.09 1.71
C GLU A 94 9.99 -0.08 0.34
N THR A 95 8.72 -0.47 0.30
CA THR A 95 7.92 -0.71 -0.90
C THR A 95 6.64 0.13 -0.80
N ASP A 96 5.60 -0.14 -1.58
CA ASP A 96 4.28 0.43 -1.32
C ASP A 96 3.70 -0.10 0.02
N ILE A 97 3.67 -1.42 0.21
CA ILE A 97 2.96 -2.12 1.29
C ILE A 97 3.72 -2.18 2.62
N TYR A 98 5.05 -1.99 2.65
CA TYR A 98 5.82 -2.05 3.90
C TYR A 98 6.99 -1.06 3.99
N LYS A 99 7.51 -0.93 5.21
CA LYS A 99 8.80 -0.32 5.55
C LYS A 99 9.37 -1.13 6.72
N VAL A 100 10.46 -1.87 6.49
CA VAL A 100 10.99 -2.84 7.47
C VAL A 100 12.51 -2.96 7.34
N PHE A 101 13.18 -3.39 8.41
CA PHE A 101 14.60 -3.73 8.36
C PHE A 101 14.74 -5.27 8.35
N GLN A 102 15.24 -5.83 7.25
CA GLN A 102 15.35 -7.28 7.03
C GLN A 102 16.81 -7.74 7.04
N SER A 103 17.03 -9.00 7.43
CA SER A 103 18.35 -9.64 7.40
C SER A 103 18.75 -10.04 5.98
N GLY A 104 19.48 -9.17 5.27
CA GLY A 104 19.81 -9.37 3.85
C GLY A 104 20.56 -10.67 3.53
N ASP A 105 21.58 -11.01 4.33
CA ASP A 105 22.44 -12.18 4.05
C ASP A 105 21.83 -13.52 4.50
N LEU A 106 20.68 -13.48 5.19
CA LEU A 106 20.03 -14.62 5.86
C LEU A 106 18.51 -14.65 5.58
N ALA A 107 18.09 -14.11 4.42
CA ALA A 107 16.69 -13.98 4.01
C ALA A 107 15.87 -15.27 4.14
N ASN A 108 16.54 -16.43 4.00
CA ASN A 108 15.99 -17.71 4.45
C ASN A 108 17.03 -18.50 5.26
N LEU A 109 16.72 -18.80 6.54
CA LEU A 109 17.57 -19.59 7.45
C LEU A 109 17.80 -21.04 7.00
N SER A 110 17.20 -21.49 5.90
CA SER A 110 17.51 -22.77 5.25
C SER A 110 18.90 -22.79 4.60
N GLY A 111 19.45 -21.64 4.19
CA GLY A 111 20.69 -21.52 3.42
C GLY A 111 22.01 -21.38 4.20
N MET A 112 21.98 -21.47 5.53
CA MET A 112 23.15 -21.19 6.40
C MET A 112 24.38 -22.02 6.04
N THR A 113 25.55 -21.36 5.94
CA THR A 113 26.84 -22.05 5.78
C THR A 113 27.34 -22.62 7.11
N LYS A 114 28.37 -23.48 7.08
CA LYS A 114 29.01 -23.98 8.31
C LYS A 114 29.53 -22.85 9.20
N GLN A 115 30.04 -21.77 8.62
CA GLN A 115 30.56 -20.62 9.34
C GLN A 115 29.43 -19.85 10.04
N ASP A 116 28.24 -19.80 9.44
CA ASP A 116 27.06 -19.19 10.05
C ASP A 116 26.53 -20.06 11.20
N LEU A 117 26.57 -21.38 11.07
CA LEU A 117 26.19 -22.32 12.15
C LEU A 117 27.12 -22.23 13.37
N GLU A 118 28.40 -21.92 13.17
CA GLU A 118 29.36 -21.67 14.26
C GLU A 118 29.11 -20.32 14.95
N ARG A 119 28.61 -19.30 14.23
CA ARG A 119 28.31 -17.96 14.77
C ARG A 119 26.91 -17.82 15.37
N LEU A 120 25.94 -18.58 14.85
CA LEU A 120 24.50 -18.51 15.19
C LEU A 120 23.95 -19.85 15.75
N PRO A 121 24.64 -20.52 16.71
CA PRO A 121 24.26 -21.86 17.15
C PRO A 121 22.96 -21.92 17.96
N SER A 122 22.55 -20.83 18.62
CA SER A 122 21.27 -20.77 19.35
C SER A 122 20.12 -20.52 18.39
N LEU A 123 20.29 -19.64 17.40
CA LEU A 123 19.32 -19.44 16.32
C LEU A 123 19.08 -20.73 15.53
N TYR A 124 20.12 -21.50 15.25
CA TYR A 124 20.00 -22.83 14.65
C TYR A 124 19.15 -23.78 15.50
N LYS A 125 19.40 -23.88 16.82
CA LYS A 125 18.59 -24.70 17.75
C LYS A 125 17.13 -24.27 17.75
N LEU A 126 16.85 -22.96 17.77
CA LEU A 126 15.49 -22.43 17.71
C LEU A 126 14.79 -22.86 16.42
N ARG A 127 15.46 -22.74 15.26
CA ARG A 127 14.93 -23.17 13.96
C ARG A 127 14.62 -24.68 13.96
N SER A 128 15.53 -25.52 14.45
CA SER A 128 15.29 -26.97 14.59
C SER A 128 14.18 -27.30 15.61
N ALA A 129 14.01 -26.50 16.67
CA ALA A 129 12.91 -26.67 17.62
C ALA A 129 11.54 -26.33 16.99
N ILE A 130 11.44 -25.20 16.27
CA ILE A 130 10.21 -24.77 15.61
C ILE A 130 9.77 -25.75 14.52
N TYR A 131 10.68 -26.26 13.70
CA TYR A 131 10.35 -27.26 12.65
C TYR A 131 10.39 -28.72 13.12
N SER A 132 10.58 -28.97 14.43
CA SER A 132 10.53 -30.32 15.00
C SER A 132 9.21 -31.03 14.70
N GLN A 133 9.23 -32.36 14.56
CA GLN A 133 8.00 -33.16 14.47
C GLN A 133 7.15 -32.94 15.72
N THR A 134 7.77 -32.89 16.89
CA THR A 134 7.16 -32.54 18.17
C THR A 134 6.35 -31.23 18.11
N PHE A 135 6.92 -30.14 17.59
CA PHE A 135 6.21 -28.85 17.53
C PHE A 135 5.26 -28.73 16.33
N ARG A 136 5.55 -29.40 15.21
CA ARG A 136 4.61 -29.47 14.07
C ARG A 136 3.33 -30.24 14.42
N ASP A 137 3.44 -31.37 15.11
CA ASP A 137 2.27 -32.09 15.61
C ASP A 137 1.53 -31.29 16.71
N TYR A 138 2.25 -30.50 17.51
CA TYR A 138 1.65 -29.57 18.46
C TYR A 138 0.78 -28.50 17.77
N VAL A 139 1.36 -27.76 16.81
CA VAL A 139 0.67 -26.71 16.05
C VAL A 139 -0.51 -27.32 15.26
N SER A 140 -0.30 -28.47 14.63
CA SER A 140 -1.35 -29.24 13.94
C SER A 140 -2.51 -29.60 14.87
N TYR A 141 -2.22 -30.05 16.11
CA TYR A 141 -3.24 -30.42 17.09
C TYR A 141 -4.07 -29.22 17.57
N VAL A 142 -3.43 -28.09 17.91
CA VAL A 142 -4.11 -26.93 18.50
C VAL A 142 -4.85 -26.08 17.47
N THR A 143 -4.36 -26.00 16.22
CA THR A 143 -5.04 -25.28 15.14
C THR A 143 -6.06 -26.13 14.37
N GLY A 144 -5.84 -27.46 14.32
CA GLY A 144 -6.59 -28.35 13.43
C GLY A 144 -6.25 -28.20 11.95
N CYS A 145 -5.10 -27.59 11.60
CA CYS A 145 -4.71 -27.29 10.20
C CYS A 145 -4.32 -28.50 9.33
N GLY A 146 -4.34 -29.72 9.87
CA GLY A 146 -3.73 -30.89 9.24
C GLY A 146 -2.21 -30.91 9.42
N LYS A 147 -1.52 -31.84 8.75
CA LYS A 147 -0.06 -32.04 8.89
C LYS A 147 0.74 -30.88 8.29
N LEU A 148 1.99 -30.73 8.73
CA LEU A 148 2.88 -29.62 8.39
C LEU A 148 4.24 -30.15 7.92
N SER A 149 4.79 -29.55 6.86
CA SER A 149 6.13 -29.88 6.35
C SER A 149 7.22 -29.61 7.40
N GLY A 150 8.14 -30.56 7.57
CA GLY A 150 9.40 -30.39 8.29
C GLY A 150 10.60 -30.19 7.37
N VAL A 151 10.45 -30.49 6.06
CA VAL A 151 11.49 -30.28 5.04
C VAL A 151 11.47 -28.84 4.50
N LYS A 152 10.29 -28.27 4.21
CA LYS A 152 10.16 -26.89 3.72
C LYS A 152 10.10 -25.94 4.91
N THR A 153 11.28 -25.51 5.35
CA THR A 153 11.44 -24.50 6.42
C THR A 153 11.52 -23.09 5.82
N ASP A 154 10.78 -22.15 6.40
CA ASP A 154 10.67 -20.78 5.91
C ASP A 154 10.59 -19.81 7.11
N MET A 155 11.73 -19.18 7.42
CA MET A 155 11.89 -18.25 8.54
C MET A 155 12.76 -17.07 8.11
N SER A 156 12.26 -15.86 8.36
CA SER A 156 12.97 -14.59 8.15
C SER A 156 13.04 -13.77 9.45
N ILE A 157 14.07 -12.95 9.57
CA ILE A 157 14.33 -12.13 10.76
C ILE A 157 14.14 -10.66 10.42
N ASN A 158 13.19 -10.01 11.08
CA ASN A 158 12.79 -8.64 10.80
C ASN A 158 12.81 -7.80 12.07
N THR A 159 13.28 -6.56 11.96
CA THR A 159 13.15 -5.56 13.02
C THR A 159 12.35 -4.36 12.53
N TYR A 160 11.37 -3.96 13.31
CA TYR A 160 10.56 -2.77 13.05
C TYR A 160 11.03 -1.67 14.02
N SER A 161 11.55 -0.58 13.47
CA SER A 161 11.95 0.63 14.20
C SER A 161 10.94 1.77 13.92
N LYS A 162 11.20 3.00 14.39
CA LYS A 162 10.26 4.11 14.22
C LYS A 162 9.88 4.32 12.74
N GLY A 163 8.59 4.36 12.45
CA GLY A 163 8.06 4.49 11.08
C GLY A 163 7.86 3.16 10.34
N CYS A 164 8.47 2.06 10.80
CA CYS A 164 8.30 0.75 10.18
C CYS A 164 6.87 0.22 10.37
N HIS A 165 6.32 -0.34 9.30
CA HIS A 165 4.95 -0.83 9.18
C HIS A 165 4.89 -1.93 8.11
N LEU A 166 3.82 -2.73 8.13
CA LEU A 166 3.41 -3.65 7.07
C LEU A 166 1.89 -3.56 7.01
N LEU A 167 1.33 -3.24 5.84
CA LEU A 167 -0.09 -2.95 5.65
C LEU A 167 -0.93 -4.24 5.46
N THR A 168 -2.23 -4.10 5.24
CA THR A 168 -3.18 -5.22 5.23
C THR A 168 -2.90 -6.22 4.12
N HIS A 169 -2.67 -7.48 4.49
CA HIS A 169 -2.46 -8.63 3.59
C HIS A 169 -2.99 -9.90 4.27
N ASP A 170 -3.17 -11.00 3.53
CA ASP A 170 -3.77 -12.25 4.04
C ASP A 170 -2.79 -13.44 4.18
N ASP A 171 -1.54 -13.27 3.75
CA ASP A 171 -0.46 -14.27 3.75
C ASP A 171 -0.63 -15.47 2.79
N VAL A 172 -1.55 -15.35 1.82
CA VAL A 172 -2.00 -16.44 0.95
C VAL A 172 -1.08 -16.61 -0.26
N ILE A 173 0.12 -17.17 0.01
CA ILE A 173 1.17 -17.39 -0.99
C ILE A 173 1.59 -18.88 -1.03
N GLY A 174 1.56 -19.46 -2.24
CA GLY A 174 2.10 -20.80 -2.51
C GLY A 174 1.55 -21.90 -1.60
N SER A 175 2.46 -22.61 -0.95
CA SER A 175 2.18 -23.71 -0.03
C SER A 175 2.07 -23.32 1.45
N ARG A 176 1.95 -22.03 1.81
CA ARG A 176 1.85 -21.59 3.22
C ARG A 176 0.53 -22.10 3.84
N ARG A 177 0.61 -22.64 5.07
CA ARG A 177 -0.53 -23.28 5.78
C ARG A 177 -0.78 -22.69 7.17
N VAL A 178 0.28 -22.36 7.92
CA VAL A 178 0.20 -21.64 9.20
C VAL A 178 1.28 -20.58 9.24
N SER A 179 0.90 -19.32 9.38
CA SER A 179 1.82 -18.21 9.64
C SER A 179 2.14 -18.15 11.13
N PHE A 180 3.36 -17.79 11.48
CA PHE A 180 3.74 -17.51 12.87
C PHE A 180 4.72 -16.34 12.98
N ILE A 181 4.66 -15.66 14.12
CA ILE A 181 5.54 -14.55 14.48
C ILE A 181 5.97 -14.73 15.94
N LEU A 182 7.26 -15.00 16.17
CA LEU A 182 7.89 -15.08 17.49
C LEU A 182 8.55 -13.74 17.83
N TYR A 183 8.08 -13.11 18.89
CA TYR A 183 8.46 -11.77 19.30
C TYR A 183 9.66 -11.77 20.26
N MET A 184 10.65 -10.93 19.96
CA MET A 184 11.85 -10.73 20.77
C MET A 184 12.20 -9.23 21.03
N PRO A 185 11.24 -8.38 21.44
CA PRO A 185 11.57 -7.07 22.00
C PRO A 185 12.48 -7.21 23.23
N GLU A 186 12.99 -6.09 23.76
CA GLU A 186 13.99 -6.12 24.84
C GLU A 186 13.51 -6.92 26.08
N PRO A 187 14.18 -8.02 26.46
CA PRO A 187 13.70 -8.90 27.51
C PRO A 187 13.76 -8.23 28.88
N GLY A 188 12.76 -8.49 29.73
CA GLY A 188 12.59 -7.81 31.02
C GLY A 188 11.98 -6.40 30.94
N LYS A 189 11.65 -5.91 29.73
CA LYS A 189 10.85 -4.69 29.54
C LYS A 189 9.54 -4.99 28.84
N THR A 190 8.45 -4.41 29.33
CA THR A 190 7.13 -4.50 28.67
C THR A 190 7.09 -3.64 27.42
N TRP A 191 6.71 -4.22 26.29
CA TRP A 191 6.36 -3.46 25.09
C TRP A 191 4.96 -2.87 25.29
N LYS A 192 4.83 -1.53 25.20
CA LYS A 192 3.61 -0.81 25.56
C LYS A 192 2.73 -0.57 24.33
N PRO A 193 1.39 -0.58 24.43
CA PRO A 193 0.50 -0.36 23.28
C PRO A 193 0.74 0.95 22.52
N HIS A 194 1.21 2.01 23.18
CA HIS A 194 1.52 3.29 22.53
C HIS A 194 2.84 3.29 21.74
N TYR A 195 3.67 2.25 21.88
CA TYR A 195 4.85 2.08 21.01
C TYR A 195 4.45 1.67 19.58
N GLY A 196 3.20 1.25 19.35
CA GLY A 196 2.77 0.63 18.10
C GLY A 196 3.36 -0.77 17.93
N GLY A 197 3.55 -1.23 16.70
CA GLY A 197 4.07 -2.58 16.42
C GLY A 197 3.10 -3.72 16.76
N SER A 198 1.84 -3.44 17.05
CA SER A 198 0.83 -4.48 17.30
C SER A 198 0.51 -5.24 16.02
N LEU A 199 0.36 -6.56 16.11
CA LEU A 199 -0.32 -7.33 15.06
C LEU A 199 -1.81 -6.98 15.11
N ARG A 200 -2.39 -6.43 14.03
CA ARG A 200 -3.84 -6.15 13.94
C ARG A 200 -4.50 -7.18 13.03
N LEU A 201 -5.68 -7.68 13.40
CA LEU A 201 -6.44 -8.65 12.62
C LEU A 201 -7.76 -8.02 12.16
N PHE A 202 -8.17 -8.29 10.92
CA PHE A 202 -9.33 -7.68 10.28
C PHE A 202 -10.44 -8.71 10.06
N ASP A 203 -11.67 -8.28 10.30
CA ASP A 203 -12.88 -9.02 9.91
C ASP A 203 -13.19 -8.75 8.43
N SER A 204 -14.00 -9.61 7.81
CA SER A 204 -14.35 -9.51 6.39
C SER A 204 -15.82 -9.14 6.19
N VAL A 205 -16.09 -8.22 5.26
CA VAL A 205 -17.44 -7.88 4.79
C VAL A 205 -18.01 -9.04 3.97
N VAL A 206 -17.20 -9.56 3.06
CA VAL A 206 -17.34 -10.84 2.33
C VAL A 206 -15.92 -11.41 2.14
N PRO A 207 -15.73 -12.71 1.81
CA PRO A 207 -14.41 -13.24 1.50
C PRO A 207 -13.67 -12.38 0.46
N ASN A 208 -12.38 -12.18 0.67
CA ASN A 208 -11.48 -11.25 -0.05
C ASN A 208 -11.76 -9.74 0.18
N VAL A 209 -12.75 -9.35 0.97
CA VAL A 209 -13.08 -7.94 1.25
C VAL A 209 -13.01 -7.66 2.75
N PRO A 210 -11.83 -7.34 3.31
CA PRO A 210 -11.67 -6.96 4.71
C PRO A 210 -12.39 -5.64 5.01
N ARG A 211 -12.93 -5.53 6.23
CA ARG A 211 -13.41 -4.25 6.81
C ARG A 211 -12.24 -3.29 6.93
N SER A 212 -12.49 -1.99 6.74
CA SER A 212 -11.44 -0.98 6.86
C SER A 212 -10.79 -0.98 8.24
N ASP A 213 -11.58 -1.06 9.32
CA ASP A 213 -11.07 -1.03 10.69
C ASP A 213 -10.76 -2.44 11.24
N TYR A 214 -9.66 -2.54 11.98
CA TYR A 214 -9.24 -3.80 12.61
C TYR A 214 -10.25 -4.25 13.68
N TYR A 215 -10.45 -5.57 13.77
CA TYR A 215 -11.35 -6.19 14.75
C TYR A 215 -10.68 -6.29 16.13
N CYS A 216 -9.43 -6.77 16.16
CA CYS A 216 -8.63 -6.89 17.38
C CYS A 216 -7.15 -6.65 17.09
N LYS A 217 -6.35 -6.45 18.16
CA LYS A 217 -4.89 -6.34 18.02
C LYS A 217 -4.12 -6.95 19.20
N LEU A 218 -2.94 -7.47 18.91
CA LEU A 218 -2.02 -8.09 19.87
C LEU A 218 -0.77 -7.22 20.03
N THR A 219 -0.54 -6.70 21.23
CA THR A 219 0.70 -5.97 21.57
C THR A 219 1.80 -6.96 21.96
N PRO A 220 2.88 -7.11 21.17
CA PRO A 220 3.83 -8.23 21.28
C PRO A 220 4.73 -8.11 22.51
N GLN A 221 4.97 -9.20 23.24
CA GLN A 221 5.94 -9.27 24.34
C GLN A 221 7.13 -10.19 24.02
N PHE A 222 8.21 -10.10 24.78
CA PHE A 222 9.34 -11.04 24.65
C PHE A 222 8.87 -12.48 24.92
N ASN A 223 9.37 -13.42 24.12
CA ASN A 223 9.02 -14.84 24.21
C ASN A 223 7.52 -15.14 23.99
N GLN A 224 6.81 -14.26 23.28
CA GLN A 224 5.44 -14.49 22.84
C GLN A 224 5.43 -14.89 21.38
N ILE A 225 4.65 -15.92 21.02
CA ILE A 225 4.33 -16.25 19.63
C ILE A 225 2.89 -15.85 19.32
N ALA A 226 2.63 -15.36 18.11
CA ALA A 226 1.31 -15.32 17.51
C ALA A 226 1.32 -16.23 16.27
N PHE A 227 0.21 -16.93 16.00
CA PHE A 227 0.10 -17.79 14.82
C PHE A 227 -1.36 -17.96 14.41
N PHE A 228 -1.59 -18.22 13.12
CA PHE A 228 -2.93 -18.41 12.55
C PHE A 228 -2.85 -19.31 11.32
N THR A 229 -3.96 -20.00 11.04
CA THR A 229 -4.09 -20.73 9.77
C THR A 229 -4.21 -19.74 8.63
N VAL A 230 -3.47 -19.96 7.54
CA VAL A 230 -3.64 -19.19 6.31
C VAL A 230 -4.99 -19.56 5.70
N GLN A 231 -5.86 -18.58 5.49
CA GLN A 231 -7.24 -18.77 5.05
C GLN A 231 -7.53 -17.79 3.90
N PRO A 232 -7.50 -18.26 2.63
CA PRO A 232 -7.77 -17.44 1.45
C PRO A 232 -8.98 -16.52 1.61
N GLY A 233 -8.74 -15.21 1.49
CA GLY A 233 -9.78 -14.18 1.61
C GLY A 233 -10.31 -13.92 3.01
N LEU A 234 -9.68 -14.44 4.07
CA LEU A 234 -10.12 -14.26 5.46
C LEU A 234 -8.99 -13.87 6.43
N SER A 235 -7.76 -14.38 6.25
CA SER A 235 -6.64 -14.18 7.21
C SER A 235 -5.99 -12.78 7.14
N PHE A 236 -6.78 -11.74 6.88
CA PHE A 236 -6.31 -10.37 6.74
C PHE A 236 -5.76 -9.80 8.06
N HIS A 237 -4.50 -9.36 8.01
CA HIS A 237 -3.79 -8.79 9.14
C HIS A 237 -2.74 -7.76 8.69
N ASP A 238 -2.21 -7.02 9.65
CA ASP A 238 -1.15 -6.05 9.43
C ASP A 238 -0.22 -5.89 10.65
N VAL A 239 0.85 -5.09 10.50
CA VAL A 239 1.66 -4.61 11.61
C VAL A 239 1.47 -3.10 11.77
N GLU A 240 0.77 -2.70 12.83
CA GLU A 240 0.61 -1.31 13.27
C GLU A 240 1.98 -0.61 13.32
N GLU A 241 2.12 0.57 12.72
CA GLU A 241 3.39 1.30 12.68
C GLU A 241 4.05 1.39 14.07
N VAL A 242 5.36 1.14 14.17
CA VAL A 242 6.13 1.42 15.38
C VAL A 242 6.34 2.94 15.51
N ARG A 243 5.76 3.54 16.55
CA ARG A 243 5.63 5.01 16.70
C ARG A 243 6.78 5.66 17.44
N VAL A 244 7.59 4.88 18.15
CA VAL A 244 8.67 5.34 19.02
C VAL A 244 10.02 4.81 18.56
N ASP A 245 11.11 5.45 18.98
CA ASP A 245 12.46 4.95 18.75
C ASP A 245 12.76 3.72 19.63
N LYS A 246 12.31 2.54 19.15
CA LYS A 246 12.51 1.21 19.73
C LYS A 246 12.54 0.16 18.63
N GLN A 247 13.34 -0.88 18.84
CA GLN A 247 13.41 -2.03 17.93
C GLN A 247 12.46 -3.15 18.39
N ARG A 248 11.42 -3.40 17.59
CA ARG A 248 10.57 -4.58 17.66
C ARG A 248 11.18 -5.68 16.79
N LEU A 249 12.11 -6.43 17.37
CA LEU A 249 12.66 -7.62 16.73
C LEU A 249 11.65 -8.77 16.77
N SER A 250 11.49 -9.47 15.65
CA SER A 250 10.71 -10.69 15.52
C SER A 250 11.34 -11.65 14.52
N ILE A 251 11.17 -12.95 14.75
CA ILE A 251 11.30 -13.96 13.70
C ILE A 251 9.88 -14.27 13.23
N GLN A 252 9.63 -14.15 11.93
CA GLN A 252 8.40 -14.62 11.30
C GLN A 252 8.71 -15.82 10.43
N GLY A 253 7.69 -16.60 10.12
CA GLY A 253 7.84 -17.74 9.24
C GLY A 253 6.54 -18.47 9.00
N TRP A 254 6.62 -19.51 8.18
CA TRP A 254 5.46 -20.29 7.77
C TRP A 254 5.72 -21.79 7.91
N PHE A 255 4.69 -22.51 8.33
CA PHE A 255 4.63 -23.94 8.12
C PHE A 255 3.89 -24.21 6.81
N HIS A 256 4.46 -25.08 5.97
CA HIS A 256 3.91 -25.39 4.66
C HIS A 256 3.07 -26.67 4.65
N ILE A 257 2.28 -26.80 3.59
CA ILE A 257 1.71 -28.07 3.13
C ILE A 257 2.85 -29.12 3.05
N PRO A 258 2.68 -30.35 3.60
CA PRO A 258 3.67 -31.41 3.49
C PRO A 258 4.09 -31.66 2.05
N GLN A 259 5.38 -31.93 1.84
CA GLN A 259 5.99 -32.15 0.54
C GLN A 259 6.01 -33.65 0.18
N ALA A 260 6.29 -33.97 -1.09
CA ALA A 260 6.32 -35.35 -1.55
C ALA A 260 7.28 -36.23 -0.73
N GLY A 261 6.74 -37.24 -0.04
CA GLY A 261 7.48 -38.14 0.85
C GLY A 261 7.40 -37.80 2.34
N GLU A 262 6.71 -36.72 2.74
CA GLU A 262 6.43 -36.39 4.15
C GLU A 262 5.11 -37.00 4.65
N ASP A 263 4.99 -37.11 5.98
CA ASP A 263 3.75 -37.53 6.65
C ASP A 263 2.60 -36.55 6.36
N GLY A 264 1.46 -37.08 5.91
CA GLY A 264 0.30 -36.29 5.51
C GLY A 264 0.41 -35.60 4.15
N TYR A 265 1.38 -35.95 3.29
CA TYR A 265 1.40 -35.50 1.90
C TYR A 265 0.18 -36.00 1.11
N ILE A 266 -0.49 -35.09 0.42
CA ILE A 266 -1.63 -35.37 -0.46
C ILE A 266 -1.30 -34.80 -1.85
N PRO A 267 -1.12 -35.65 -2.89
CA PRO A 267 -0.92 -35.19 -4.26
C PRO A 267 -2.01 -34.21 -4.71
N GLY A 268 -1.62 -33.12 -5.38
CA GLY A 268 -2.57 -32.11 -5.86
C GLY A 268 -3.10 -31.16 -4.77
N GLU A 269 -2.66 -31.24 -3.50
CA GLU A 269 -3.15 -30.34 -2.44
C GLU A 269 -2.57 -28.93 -2.52
N GLN A 270 -1.29 -28.78 -2.83
CA GLN A 270 -0.65 -27.48 -2.99
C GLN A 270 -1.26 -26.73 -4.18
N GLU A 271 -1.38 -27.40 -5.32
CA GLU A 271 -1.93 -26.89 -6.57
C GLU A 271 -3.41 -26.48 -6.40
N ARG A 272 -4.20 -27.23 -5.61
CA ARG A 272 -5.59 -26.86 -5.26
C ARG A 272 -5.69 -25.69 -4.27
N THR A 273 -4.62 -25.39 -3.54
CA THR A 273 -4.56 -24.25 -2.62
C THR A 273 -4.15 -22.99 -3.38
N GLU A 274 -3.09 -23.09 -4.18
CA GLU A 274 -2.60 -22.07 -5.11
C GLU A 274 -3.70 -21.65 -6.10
N ALA A 275 -4.47 -22.59 -6.64
CA ALA A 275 -5.61 -22.30 -7.52
C ALA A 275 -6.79 -21.56 -6.85
N LYS A 276 -6.79 -21.38 -5.52
CA LYS A 276 -7.74 -20.52 -4.76
C LYS A 276 -7.11 -19.21 -4.28
N SER A 277 -5.84 -19.02 -4.63
CA SER A 277 -4.91 -18.03 -4.10
C SER A 277 -4.40 -17.11 -5.22
N THR A 278 -4.72 -17.41 -6.48
CA THR A 278 -4.29 -16.62 -7.62
C THR A 278 -4.83 -15.19 -7.55
N LEU A 279 -3.96 -14.23 -7.84
CA LEU A 279 -4.27 -12.79 -7.83
C LEU A 279 -5.44 -12.44 -8.77
N GLN A 280 -5.61 -13.22 -9.85
CA GLN A 280 -6.77 -13.17 -10.75
C GLN A 280 -8.14 -13.41 -10.06
N GLN A 281 -8.19 -14.14 -8.94
CA GLN A 281 -9.41 -14.30 -8.14
C GLN A 281 -9.64 -13.12 -7.20
N LEU A 282 -8.60 -12.40 -6.78
CA LEU A 282 -8.69 -11.19 -5.95
C LEU A 282 -9.12 -9.95 -6.76
N GLU A 283 -8.88 -9.97 -8.08
CA GLU A 283 -9.24 -8.89 -9.02
C GLU A 283 -10.47 -9.21 -9.88
N SER A 284 -11.28 -10.19 -9.48
CA SER A 284 -12.50 -10.54 -10.21
C SER A 284 -13.48 -9.36 -10.31
N LYS A 285 -14.34 -9.37 -11.34
CA LYS A 285 -15.33 -8.28 -11.55
C LYS A 285 -16.27 -8.13 -10.35
N GLU A 286 -16.61 -9.26 -9.71
CA GLU A 286 -17.43 -9.35 -8.52
C GLU A 286 -16.75 -8.77 -7.27
N LEU A 287 -15.41 -8.71 -7.21
CA LEU A 287 -14.68 -8.06 -6.11
C LEU A 287 -14.45 -6.57 -6.36
N LYS A 288 -14.27 -6.15 -7.61
CA LYS A 288 -14.25 -4.73 -8.00
C LYS A 288 -15.59 -4.01 -7.68
N GLU A 289 -16.68 -4.75 -7.53
CA GLU A 289 -17.94 -4.27 -6.96
C GLU A 289 -17.84 -3.76 -5.50
N TYR A 290 -16.79 -4.13 -4.74
CA TYR A 290 -16.56 -3.66 -3.36
C TYR A 290 -15.51 -2.55 -3.24
N ASP A 291 -14.83 -2.19 -4.33
CA ASP A 291 -13.84 -1.12 -4.33
C ASP A 291 -14.52 0.26 -4.32
N PHE A 292 -14.15 1.14 -3.40
CA PHE A 292 -14.63 2.54 -3.36
C PHE A 292 -13.42 3.48 -3.12
N PRO A 293 -13.33 4.66 -3.77
CA PRO A 293 -14.22 5.16 -4.83
C PRO A 293 -14.24 4.24 -6.05
N LYS A 294 -15.33 4.28 -6.82
CA LYS A 294 -15.39 3.58 -8.11
C LYS A 294 -14.49 4.32 -9.09
N ILE A 295 -13.57 3.60 -9.73
CA ILE A 295 -12.81 4.13 -10.87
C ILE A 295 -13.77 4.14 -12.06
N GLN A 296 -14.33 5.31 -12.35
CA GLN A 296 -15.33 5.53 -13.38
C GLN A 296 -15.19 6.96 -13.90
N TYR A 297 -14.75 7.07 -15.16
CA TYR A 297 -14.66 8.33 -15.88
C TYR A 297 -15.99 8.61 -16.55
N ASN A 298 -16.55 9.79 -16.29
CA ASN A 298 -17.87 10.18 -16.78
C ASN A 298 -17.72 10.93 -18.10
N GLU A 299 -18.50 10.57 -19.13
CA GLU A 299 -18.54 11.32 -20.39
C GLU A 299 -18.79 12.82 -20.14
N LEU A 300 -18.04 13.66 -20.85
CA LEU A 300 -18.25 15.11 -20.81
C LEU A 300 -19.57 15.48 -21.52
N PRO A 301 -20.28 16.53 -21.06
CA PRO A 301 -21.50 17.01 -21.70
C PRO A 301 -21.31 17.28 -23.20
N PRO A 302 -22.25 16.90 -24.09
CA PRO A 302 -22.04 17.01 -25.54
C PRO A 302 -21.66 18.40 -26.05
N LEU A 303 -22.17 19.47 -25.43
CA LEU A 303 -21.81 20.86 -25.78
C LEU A 303 -20.36 21.21 -25.39
N GLU A 304 -19.87 20.67 -24.28
CA GLU A 304 -18.48 20.83 -23.84
C GLU A 304 -17.55 20.05 -24.77
N THR A 305 -17.87 18.79 -25.08
CA THR A 305 -17.13 17.99 -26.05
C THR A 305 -17.09 18.66 -27.42
N GLN A 306 -18.21 19.25 -27.88
CA GLN A 306 -18.27 20.00 -29.13
C GLN A 306 -17.35 21.23 -29.11
N GLU A 307 -17.37 22.03 -28.03
CA GLU A 307 -16.49 23.20 -27.87
C GLU A 307 -15.01 22.80 -27.95
N LEU A 308 -14.59 21.75 -27.23
CA LEU A 308 -13.22 21.25 -27.25
C LEU A 308 -12.80 20.73 -28.64
N VAL A 309 -13.71 20.10 -29.39
CA VAL A 309 -13.47 19.69 -30.79
C VAL A 309 -13.23 20.89 -31.70
N THR A 310 -13.87 22.05 -31.46
CA THR A 310 -13.64 23.24 -32.30
C THR A 310 -12.23 23.83 -32.20
N LEU A 311 -11.43 23.40 -31.22
CA LEU A 311 -10.08 23.89 -30.97
C LEU A 311 -9.00 23.04 -31.66
N VAL A 312 -9.29 21.82 -32.11
CA VAL A 312 -8.31 20.95 -32.78
C VAL A 312 -7.72 21.67 -34.01
N GLY A 313 -6.38 21.72 -34.12
CA GLY A 313 -5.67 22.43 -35.19
C GLY A 313 -5.64 23.96 -35.03
N LYS A 314 -5.80 24.48 -33.81
CA LYS A 314 -5.78 25.92 -33.47
C LYS A 314 -4.94 26.21 -32.22
N GLU A 315 -3.78 25.57 -32.11
CA GLU A 315 -2.94 25.49 -30.90
C GLU A 315 -2.64 26.87 -30.28
N SER A 316 -2.55 27.92 -31.10
CA SER A 316 -2.33 29.31 -30.66
C SER A 316 -3.55 30.03 -30.07
N ASP A 317 -4.77 29.51 -30.26
CA ASP A 317 -6.05 30.18 -29.96
C ASP A 317 -6.96 29.41 -28.96
N TYR A 318 -6.45 28.41 -28.23
CA TYR A 318 -7.27 27.58 -27.33
C TYR A 318 -7.97 28.35 -26.19
N LEU A 319 -7.47 29.53 -25.79
CA LEU A 319 -7.98 30.32 -24.66
C LEU A 319 -8.52 31.68 -25.09
N THR A 320 -9.83 31.90 -24.91
CA THR A 320 -10.44 33.21 -25.14
C THR A 320 -10.12 34.20 -24.00
N ALA A 321 -10.39 35.49 -24.22
CA ALA A 321 -10.28 36.50 -23.16
C ALA A 321 -11.16 36.20 -21.93
N LEU A 322 -12.33 35.57 -22.14
CA LEU A 322 -13.24 35.16 -21.05
C LEU A 322 -12.72 33.92 -20.32
N ASP A 323 -12.11 32.97 -21.04
CA ASP A 323 -11.42 31.84 -20.41
C ASP A 323 -10.28 32.34 -19.52
N LEU A 324 -9.45 33.27 -20.01
CA LEU A 324 -8.38 33.90 -19.23
C LEU A 324 -8.91 34.68 -18.01
N GLU A 325 -10.04 35.38 -18.12
CA GLU A 325 -10.68 36.05 -16.99
C GLU A 325 -11.18 35.04 -15.94
N TYR A 326 -11.78 33.93 -16.37
CA TYR A 326 -12.22 32.87 -15.47
C TYR A 326 -11.04 32.17 -14.77
N LEU A 327 -10.02 31.77 -15.53
CA LEU A 327 -8.86 31.05 -15.01
C LEU A 327 -8.07 31.88 -13.98
N ARG A 328 -7.94 33.20 -14.18
CA ARG A 328 -7.25 34.11 -13.23
C ARG A 328 -7.87 34.15 -11.83
N LYS A 329 -9.13 33.74 -11.67
CA LYS A 329 -9.80 33.63 -10.35
C LYS A 329 -9.19 32.54 -9.47
N TYR A 330 -8.50 31.57 -10.08
CA TYR A 330 -7.94 30.39 -9.40
C TYR A 330 -6.43 30.28 -9.62
N MET A 331 -5.99 30.39 -10.88
CA MET A 331 -4.62 30.11 -11.30
C MET A 331 -3.72 31.33 -11.19
N ASN A 332 -2.45 31.08 -10.90
CA ASN A 332 -1.39 32.08 -10.93
C ASN A 332 -1.28 32.68 -12.35
N PRO A 333 -1.45 34.01 -12.53
CA PRO A 333 -1.47 34.66 -13.84
C PRO A 333 -0.23 34.41 -14.71
N SER A 334 0.94 34.08 -14.14
CA SER A 334 2.13 33.74 -14.93
C SER A 334 1.93 32.49 -15.78
N LEU A 335 1.13 31.52 -15.32
CA LEU A 335 0.83 30.25 -16.00
C LEU A 335 -0.16 30.40 -17.16
N LEU A 336 -0.73 31.60 -17.32
CA LEU A 336 -1.74 31.95 -18.33
C LEU A 336 -1.15 32.84 -19.44
N THR A 337 0.18 32.93 -19.52
CA THR A 337 0.90 33.61 -20.61
C THR A 337 1.24 32.61 -21.71
N ALA A 338 1.16 33.03 -22.98
CA ALA A 338 1.44 32.15 -24.12
C ALA A 338 2.81 31.45 -24.01
N SER A 339 3.85 32.21 -23.63
CA SER A 339 5.21 31.66 -23.44
C SER A 339 5.33 30.65 -22.29
N SER A 340 4.48 30.74 -21.26
CA SER A 340 4.46 29.75 -20.18
C SER A 340 3.69 28.49 -20.58
N ILE A 341 2.60 28.64 -21.34
CA ILE A 341 1.83 27.52 -21.89
C ILE A 341 2.69 26.75 -22.89
N GLU A 342 3.31 27.43 -23.86
CA GLU A 342 4.25 26.87 -24.83
C GLU A 342 5.38 26.09 -24.14
N ARG A 343 6.03 26.67 -23.12
CA ARG A 343 7.07 25.98 -22.34
C ARG A 343 6.55 24.75 -21.60
N LEU A 344 5.38 24.83 -20.97
CA LEU A 344 4.79 23.68 -20.28
C LEU A 344 4.42 22.57 -21.29
N ASN A 345 3.99 22.95 -22.49
CA ASN A 345 3.69 22.02 -23.57
C ASN A 345 4.93 21.34 -24.14
N SER A 346 6.04 22.07 -24.35
CA SER A 346 7.31 21.44 -24.75
C SER A 346 7.77 20.40 -23.72
N ILE A 347 7.75 20.74 -22.42
CA ILE A 347 8.14 19.81 -21.35
C ILE A 347 7.21 18.58 -21.33
N PHE A 348 5.90 18.78 -21.43
CA PHE A 348 4.94 17.68 -21.41
C PHE A 348 5.05 16.78 -22.65
N ALA A 349 5.35 17.34 -23.83
CA ALA A 349 5.56 16.58 -25.05
C ALA A 349 6.87 15.77 -25.05
N GLU A 350 7.90 16.24 -24.34
CA GLU A 350 9.19 15.55 -24.18
C GLU A 350 9.13 14.45 -23.10
N GLU A 351 8.55 14.75 -21.94
CA GLU A 351 8.66 13.91 -20.73
C GLU A 351 7.35 13.16 -20.38
N SER A 352 6.22 13.48 -21.03
CA SER A 352 4.86 13.03 -20.63
C SER A 352 4.44 13.42 -19.20
N VAL A 353 5.24 14.22 -18.49
CA VAL A 353 4.98 14.72 -17.13
C VAL A 353 5.49 16.15 -16.97
N VAL A 354 4.77 16.98 -16.22
CA VAL A 354 5.21 18.34 -15.87
C VAL A 354 4.75 18.74 -14.46
N ASP A 355 5.69 19.29 -13.68
CA ASP A 355 5.47 19.78 -12.33
C ASP A 355 5.33 21.30 -12.32
N VAL A 356 4.15 21.79 -11.89
CA VAL A 356 3.80 23.21 -11.86
C VAL A 356 3.71 23.71 -10.42
N HIS A 357 4.78 24.35 -9.96
CA HIS A 357 4.83 25.02 -8.66
C HIS A 357 4.05 26.35 -8.67
N ALA A 358 3.47 26.69 -7.52
CA ALA A 358 2.64 27.88 -7.34
C ALA A 358 1.48 27.95 -8.36
N PHE A 359 0.76 26.83 -8.51
CA PHE A 359 -0.32 26.66 -9.49
C PHE A 359 -1.51 27.62 -9.24
N LEU A 360 -2.04 27.62 -8.02
CA LEU A 360 -3.07 28.55 -7.58
C LEU A 360 -2.47 29.93 -7.27
N SER A 361 -3.24 31.00 -7.50
CA SER A 361 -2.86 32.36 -7.16
C SER A 361 -2.91 32.59 -5.65
N GLU A 362 -2.05 33.47 -5.13
CA GLU A 362 -2.09 33.88 -3.72
C GLU A 362 -3.41 34.59 -3.35
N GLU A 363 -4.07 35.23 -4.32
CA GLU A 363 -5.41 35.83 -4.15
C GLU A 363 -6.47 34.74 -3.92
N TYR A 364 -6.47 33.66 -4.72
CA TYR A 364 -7.38 32.54 -4.51
C TYR A 364 -7.08 31.81 -3.19
N LEU A 365 -5.81 31.55 -2.90
CA LEU A 365 -5.41 30.85 -1.69
C LEU A 365 -5.79 31.63 -0.43
N GLY A 366 -5.48 32.92 -0.36
CA GLY A 366 -5.73 33.76 0.81
C GLY A 366 -5.25 33.10 2.11
N ASP A 367 -6.15 32.98 3.10
CA ASP A 367 -5.86 32.33 4.38
C ASP A 367 -5.93 30.78 4.33
N LEU A 368 -6.25 30.12 3.20
CA LEU A 368 -6.50 28.66 3.14
C LEU A 368 -5.35 27.83 3.73
N LYS A 369 -4.09 28.16 3.40
CA LYS A 369 -2.92 27.46 3.96
C LYS A 369 -2.89 27.50 5.49
N LYS A 370 -3.21 28.66 6.06
CA LYS A 370 -3.23 28.91 7.50
C LYS A 370 -4.43 28.23 8.16
N GLN A 371 -5.60 28.27 7.53
CA GLN A 371 -6.78 27.52 7.97
C GLN A 371 -6.49 26.02 8.03
N MET A 372 -5.92 25.44 6.98
CA MET A 372 -5.55 24.01 6.96
C MET A 372 -4.45 23.67 8.00
N LYS A 373 -3.45 24.54 8.23
CA LYS A 373 -2.50 24.37 9.34
C LYS A 373 -3.17 24.39 10.72
N GLN A 374 -4.15 25.27 10.93
CA GLN A 374 -4.89 25.37 12.19
C GLN A 374 -5.82 24.16 12.40
N LEU A 375 -6.41 23.67 11.30
CA LEU A 375 -7.25 22.48 11.24
C LEU A 375 -6.48 21.23 11.69
N GLU A 376 -5.33 20.94 11.09
CA GLU A 376 -4.48 19.78 11.43
C GLU A 376 -4.10 19.71 12.92
N LEU A 377 -4.00 20.87 13.60
CA LEU A 377 -3.63 20.95 15.01
C LEU A 377 -4.83 20.91 15.97
N ASN A 378 -6.04 21.30 15.52
CA ASN A 378 -7.20 21.52 16.37
C ASN A 378 -8.52 21.20 15.63
N GLU A 379 -8.58 20.04 14.98
CA GLU A 379 -9.70 19.68 14.11
C GLU A 379 -11.03 19.56 14.86
N TYR A 380 -12.11 20.10 14.29
CA TYR A 380 -13.47 19.88 14.73
C TYR A 380 -14.42 19.47 13.58
N PRO A 381 -15.16 18.35 13.71
CA PRO A 381 -14.96 17.26 14.67
C PRO A 381 -13.53 16.69 14.61
N GLU A 382 -13.11 15.94 15.63
CA GLU A 382 -11.76 15.33 15.65
C GLU A 382 -11.51 14.45 14.42
N MET A 383 -10.27 14.42 13.93
CA MET A 383 -9.87 13.63 12.75
C MET A 383 -10.38 12.19 12.84
N PRO A 384 -11.23 11.72 11.90
CA PRO A 384 -11.89 10.42 12.02
C PRO A 384 -10.85 9.30 12.00
N GLN A 385 -10.85 8.46 13.04
CA GLN A 385 -9.95 7.31 13.18
C GLN A 385 -10.57 6.02 12.60
N LYS A 386 -11.91 5.96 12.54
CA LYS A 386 -12.72 4.81 12.12
C LYS A 386 -13.65 5.17 10.97
N GLN A 387 -14.11 4.16 10.23
CA GLN A 387 -15.08 4.31 9.13
C GLN A 387 -16.35 5.03 9.56
N ASN A 388 -16.94 4.62 10.69
CA ASN A 388 -18.19 5.20 11.19
C ASN A 388 -18.06 6.63 11.75
N GLN A 389 -16.85 7.19 11.81
CA GLN A 389 -16.59 8.58 12.19
C GLN A 389 -16.46 9.51 10.98
N VAL A 390 -16.37 8.98 9.75
CA VAL A 390 -16.25 9.79 8.54
C VAL A 390 -17.60 10.43 8.23
N VAL A 391 -17.63 11.76 8.15
CA VAL A 391 -18.84 12.57 7.94
C VAL A 391 -18.87 13.10 6.51
N PHE A 392 -20.05 13.07 5.89
CA PHE A 392 -20.30 13.71 4.58
C PHE A 392 -19.82 15.18 4.62
N PRO A 393 -19.13 15.70 3.58
CA PRO A 393 -19.05 15.19 2.21
C PRO A 393 -17.95 14.14 2.02
N TRP A 394 -17.17 13.85 3.07
CA TRP A 394 -16.13 12.84 3.04
C TRP A 394 -16.70 11.42 3.06
N LYS A 395 -16.00 10.54 2.35
CA LYS A 395 -16.17 9.10 2.27
C LYS A 395 -14.84 8.43 2.60
N LEU A 396 -14.84 7.11 2.82
CA LEU A 396 -13.62 6.33 3.08
C LEU A 396 -13.35 5.38 1.92
N ALA A 397 -12.13 5.41 1.40
CA ALA A 397 -11.69 4.45 0.38
C ALA A 397 -11.45 3.07 1.01
N VAL A 398 -11.87 2.03 0.28
CA VAL A 398 -11.87 0.62 0.69
C VAL A 398 -11.68 -0.27 -0.55
N PRO A 399 -11.27 -1.54 -0.41
CA PRO A 399 -10.84 -2.24 0.83
C PRO A 399 -9.39 -1.95 1.25
N PRO A 400 -9.05 -2.09 2.54
CA PRO A 400 -7.75 -1.72 3.10
C PRO A 400 -6.57 -2.64 2.70
N HIS A 401 -6.79 -3.67 1.87
CA HIS A 401 -5.69 -4.42 1.23
C HIS A 401 -5.35 -3.87 -0.18
N LYS A 402 -6.02 -2.79 -0.61
CA LYS A 402 -5.74 -2.05 -1.86
C LYS A 402 -5.48 -0.56 -1.56
N GLN A 403 -6.35 0.03 -0.74
CA GLN A 403 -6.35 1.47 -0.47
C GLN A 403 -7.09 1.82 0.84
N ARG A 404 -6.69 2.93 1.46
CA ARG A 404 -7.44 3.60 2.53
C ARG A 404 -7.11 5.09 2.50
N TYR A 405 -8.09 5.95 2.29
CA TYR A 405 -7.97 7.41 2.39
C TYR A 405 -9.36 8.06 2.50
N CYS A 406 -9.44 9.26 3.05
CA CYS A 406 -10.67 10.04 3.00
C CYS A 406 -10.79 10.76 1.65
N TYR A 407 -11.98 10.78 1.04
CA TYR A 407 -12.19 11.49 -0.24
C TYR A 407 -13.56 12.16 -0.34
N ILE A 408 -13.66 13.18 -1.20
CA ILE A 408 -14.91 13.77 -1.70
C ILE A 408 -14.97 13.53 -3.21
N ASP A 409 -16.05 12.93 -3.69
CA ASP A 409 -16.30 12.59 -5.11
C ASP A 409 -17.45 13.40 -5.73
N GLY A 410 -18.07 14.31 -4.99
CA GLY A 410 -19.21 15.11 -5.45
C GLY A 410 -20.51 14.31 -5.64
N LEU A 411 -20.55 13.04 -5.24
CA LEU A 411 -21.74 12.18 -5.25
C LEU A 411 -22.41 12.18 -3.86
N GLN A 412 -23.67 11.72 -3.81
CA GLN A 412 -24.39 11.55 -2.55
C GLN A 412 -23.69 10.59 -1.58
N LYS A 413 -24.04 10.66 -0.29
CA LYS A 413 -23.55 9.75 0.75
C LYS A 413 -23.95 8.31 0.41
N GLN A 414 -22.96 7.42 0.34
CA GLN A 414 -23.14 5.98 0.13
C GLN A 414 -22.95 5.24 1.46
N ASN A 415 -23.75 4.20 1.70
CA ASN A 415 -23.57 3.30 2.85
C ASN A 415 -22.74 2.08 2.46
N ILE A 416 -21.50 2.02 2.95
CA ILE A 416 -20.53 0.95 2.66
C ILE A 416 -20.20 0.10 3.91
N ASP A 417 -21.09 0.05 4.90
CA ASP A 417 -20.83 -0.60 6.19
C ASP A 417 -20.97 -2.14 6.16
N ASN A 418 -21.66 -2.68 5.16
CA ASN A 418 -21.93 -4.11 4.99
C ASN A 418 -22.21 -4.49 3.53
N ALA A 419 -22.17 -5.81 3.25
CA ALA A 419 -22.35 -6.37 1.91
C ALA A 419 -23.72 -6.05 1.29
N GLU A 420 -24.79 -6.06 2.09
CA GLU A 420 -26.16 -5.79 1.62
C GLU A 420 -26.30 -4.34 1.11
N SER A 421 -25.70 -3.39 1.83
CA SER A 421 -25.72 -1.97 1.48
C SER A 421 -24.88 -1.68 0.23
N ILE A 422 -23.71 -2.33 0.10
CA ILE A 422 -22.87 -2.26 -1.10
C ILE A 422 -23.58 -2.87 -2.32
N ALA A 423 -24.18 -4.06 -2.15
CA ALA A 423 -24.96 -4.71 -3.21
C ALA A 423 -26.15 -3.84 -3.64
N GLN A 424 -26.83 -3.16 -2.71
CA GLN A 424 -27.89 -2.22 -3.04
C GLN A 424 -27.38 -1.05 -3.90
N ILE A 425 -26.24 -0.44 -3.55
CA ILE A 425 -25.62 0.63 -4.36
C ILE A 425 -25.33 0.13 -5.79
N ASN A 426 -24.70 -1.04 -5.91
CA ASN A 426 -24.31 -1.62 -7.21
C ASN A 426 -25.52 -2.06 -8.05
N GLN A 427 -26.62 -2.48 -7.44
CA GLN A 427 -27.86 -2.85 -8.13
C GLN A 427 -28.68 -1.64 -8.56
N VAL A 428 -28.76 -0.59 -7.74
CA VAL A 428 -29.48 0.65 -8.07
C VAL A 428 -28.84 1.36 -9.27
N ARG A 429 -27.51 1.24 -9.44
CA ARG A 429 -26.74 1.85 -10.53
C ARG A 429 -27.12 3.32 -10.73
N SER A 430 -27.06 4.10 -9.65
CA SER A 430 -27.47 5.51 -9.73
C SER A 430 -26.64 6.22 -10.78
N MET A 431 -27.30 6.70 -11.85
CA MET A 431 -26.71 7.47 -12.96
C MET A 431 -26.38 8.91 -12.54
N GLU A 432 -26.10 9.13 -11.25
CA GLU A 432 -25.74 10.42 -10.70
C GLU A 432 -24.31 10.78 -11.09
N LEU A 433 -24.17 11.96 -11.69
CA LEU A 433 -22.87 12.52 -12.03
C LEU A 433 -22.34 13.37 -10.87
N PRO A 434 -21.01 13.37 -10.61
CA PRO A 434 -20.37 14.24 -9.62
C PRO A 434 -20.77 15.72 -9.73
N ASN A 435 -21.33 16.27 -8.66
CA ASN A 435 -21.73 17.68 -8.57
C ASN A 435 -21.15 18.36 -7.32
N PHE A 436 -19.89 18.78 -7.46
CA PHE A 436 -19.16 19.50 -6.41
C PHE A 436 -19.75 20.87 -6.10
N GLU A 437 -20.32 21.58 -7.08
CA GLU A 437 -20.96 22.89 -6.87
C GLU A 437 -22.24 22.77 -6.03
N LEU A 438 -23.08 21.75 -6.29
CA LEU A 438 -24.21 21.43 -5.42
C LEU A 438 -23.75 21.06 -4.00
N THR A 439 -22.69 20.25 -3.89
CA THR A 439 -22.10 19.88 -2.59
C THR A 439 -21.61 21.12 -1.84
N LYS A 440 -20.88 22.02 -2.51
CA LYS A 440 -20.43 23.31 -1.96
C LYS A 440 -21.62 24.14 -1.47
N ASN A 441 -22.64 24.33 -2.29
CA ASN A 441 -23.81 25.14 -1.97
C ASN A 441 -24.63 24.58 -0.80
N ILE A 442 -24.75 23.26 -0.67
CA ILE A 442 -25.35 22.61 0.51
C ILE A 442 -24.53 22.92 1.77
N PHE A 443 -23.20 22.86 1.68
CA PHE A 443 -22.32 23.15 2.82
C PHE A 443 -22.31 24.64 3.19
N GLU A 444 -22.39 25.56 2.23
CA GLU A 444 -22.57 26.98 2.50
C GLU A 444 -23.89 27.26 3.24
N LEU A 445 -24.98 26.58 2.88
CA LEU A 445 -26.28 26.66 3.59
C LEU A 445 -26.22 26.10 5.02
N LEU A 446 -25.44 25.04 5.26
CA LEU A 446 -25.24 24.43 6.59
C LEU A 446 -24.23 25.19 7.47
N LYS A 447 -23.49 26.15 6.91
CA LYS A 447 -22.44 26.91 7.63
C LYS A 447 -22.90 27.57 8.94
N PRO A 448 -24.13 28.13 9.09
CA PRO A 448 -24.59 28.67 10.37
C PRO A 448 -24.77 27.60 11.46
N GLU A 449 -25.15 26.38 11.10
CA GLU A 449 -25.29 25.27 12.04
C GLU A 449 -23.93 24.74 12.48
N ALA A 450 -23.03 24.48 11.52
CA ALA A 450 -21.65 24.07 11.80
C ALA A 450 -20.89 25.11 12.64
N ALA A 451 -21.12 26.40 12.42
CA ALA A 451 -20.56 27.48 13.23
C ALA A 451 -21.09 27.46 14.68
N ARG A 452 -22.39 27.20 14.89
CA ARG A 452 -22.98 27.06 16.23
C ARG A 452 -22.40 25.87 17.00
N GLU A 453 -22.23 24.73 16.32
CA GLU A 453 -21.61 23.53 16.91
C GLU A 453 -20.15 23.76 17.29
N LEU A 454 -19.38 24.42 16.40
CA LEU A 454 -18.00 24.81 16.67
C LEU A 454 -17.89 25.78 17.86
N GLU A 455 -18.76 26.78 17.97
CA GLU A 455 -18.75 27.72 19.10
C GLU A 455 -19.13 27.06 20.43
N GLU A 456 -20.03 26.06 20.41
CA GLU A 456 -20.31 25.25 21.60
C GLU A 456 -19.08 24.44 22.02
N ALA A 457 -18.40 23.79 21.07
CA ALA A 457 -17.17 23.03 21.33
C ALA A 457 -16.02 23.94 21.82
N ARG A 458 -15.92 25.18 21.29
CA ARG A 458 -14.92 26.18 21.67
C ARG A 458 -15.01 26.65 23.12
N LYS A 459 -16.14 26.48 23.79
CA LYS A 459 -16.24 26.70 25.25
C LYS A 459 -15.29 25.81 26.04
N ASN A 460 -15.03 24.60 25.55
CA ASN A 460 -14.11 23.64 26.15
C ASN A 460 -12.69 23.75 25.55
N ASN A 461 -12.58 24.01 24.24
CA ASN A 461 -11.29 24.19 23.57
C ASN A 461 -11.31 25.37 22.55
N PRO A 462 -10.89 26.58 22.96
CA PRO A 462 -10.98 27.78 22.12
C PRO A 462 -10.16 27.75 20.81
N SER A 463 -9.18 26.85 20.66
CA SER A 463 -8.36 26.75 19.45
C SER A 463 -8.98 25.92 18.31
N LEU A 464 -10.14 25.30 18.53
CA LEU A 464 -10.80 24.44 17.53
C LEU A 464 -11.09 25.17 16.22
N THR A 465 -10.84 24.46 15.12
CA THR A 465 -11.07 24.91 13.73
C THR A 465 -11.90 23.85 13.02
N SER A 466 -12.97 24.23 12.31
CA SER A 466 -13.83 23.28 11.63
C SER A 466 -13.32 22.91 10.24
N ILE A 467 -13.43 21.62 9.87
CA ILE A 467 -13.15 21.12 8.52
C ILE A 467 -14.16 21.61 7.47
N HIS A 468 -15.28 22.19 7.92
CA HIS A 468 -16.40 22.62 7.07
C HIS A 468 -15.97 23.61 5.98
N ASP A 469 -15.23 24.65 6.34
CA ASP A 469 -14.76 25.67 5.39
C ASP A 469 -13.70 25.13 4.43
N VAL A 470 -12.81 24.24 4.90
CA VAL A 470 -11.85 23.56 4.03
C VAL A 470 -12.56 22.64 3.03
N SER A 471 -13.61 21.95 3.46
CA SER A 471 -14.43 21.10 2.58
C SER A 471 -15.13 21.91 1.49
N ILE A 472 -15.66 23.10 1.82
CA ILE A 472 -16.23 24.05 0.85
C ILE A 472 -15.19 24.45 -0.21
N ARG A 473 -13.97 24.85 0.22
CA ARG A 473 -12.91 25.26 -0.72
C ARG A 473 -12.39 24.09 -1.58
N LEU A 474 -12.36 22.86 -1.06
CA LEU A 474 -11.99 21.68 -1.84
C LEU A 474 -13.07 21.31 -2.87
N CYS A 475 -14.36 21.44 -2.54
CA CYS A 475 -15.45 21.30 -3.52
C CYS A 475 -15.40 22.38 -4.61
N GLU A 476 -15.09 23.63 -4.24
CA GLU A 476 -14.88 24.72 -5.20
C GLU A 476 -13.73 24.40 -6.19
N LEU A 477 -12.57 23.96 -5.67
CA LEU A 477 -11.44 23.52 -6.52
C LEU A 477 -11.80 22.33 -7.42
N ALA A 478 -12.47 21.31 -6.89
CA ALA A 478 -12.91 20.17 -7.69
C ALA A 478 -13.88 20.58 -8.80
N SER A 479 -14.75 21.57 -8.54
CA SER A 479 -15.62 22.17 -9.57
C SER A 479 -14.82 22.98 -10.61
N PHE A 480 -13.74 23.65 -10.22
CA PHE A 480 -12.83 24.34 -11.14
C PHE A 480 -12.12 23.36 -12.10
N PHE A 481 -11.62 22.22 -11.61
CA PHE A 481 -11.03 21.16 -12.45
C PHE A 481 -12.02 20.53 -13.45
N LYS A 482 -13.34 20.61 -13.16
CA LYS A 482 -14.40 20.22 -14.10
C LYS A 482 -14.75 21.29 -15.14
N SER A 483 -14.26 22.52 -15.02
CA SER A 483 -14.63 23.63 -15.91
C SER A 483 -14.08 23.48 -17.33
N VAL A 484 -14.86 23.95 -18.32
CA VAL A 484 -14.45 23.98 -19.73
C VAL A 484 -13.17 24.79 -19.91
N SER A 485 -13.07 25.98 -19.28
CA SER A 485 -11.88 26.83 -19.38
C SER A 485 -10.61 26.17 -18.81
N PHE A 486 -10.72 25.39 -17.74
CA PHE A 486 -9.58 24.59 -17.25
C PHE A 486 -9.19 23.50 -18.26
N LYS A 487 -10.18 22.79 -18.85
CA LYS A 487 -9.92 21.77 -19.87
C LYS A 487 -9.33 22.35 -21.16
N LYS A 488 -9.66 23.58 -21.54
CA LYS A 488 -8.99 24.33 -22.62
C LYS A 488 -7.53 24.64 -22.30
N TRP A 489 -7.23 25.06 -21.06
CA TRP A 489 -5.83 25.26 -20.63
C TRP A 489 -5.08 23.93 -20.55
N LEU A 490 -5.73 22.87 -20.10
CA LEU A 490 -5.19 21.51 -20.08
C LEU A 490 -4.81 21.05 -21.49
N MET A 491 -5.71 21.18 -22.47
CA MET A 491 -5.42 20.94 -23.88
C MET A 491 -4.25 21.80 -24.38
N ALA A 492 -4.16 23.06 -23.97
CA ALA A 492 -3.09 23.97 -24.41
C ALA A 492 -1.72 23.58 -23.84
N VAL A 493 -1.69 22.89 -22.70
CA VAL A 493 -0.47 22.34 -22.10
C VAL A 493 -0.17 20.94 -22.64
N THR A 494 -1.15 20.08 -22.92
CA THR A 494 -0.89 18.67 -23.22
C THR A 494 -0.99 18.29 -24.69
N GLY A 495 -1.70 19.08 -25.50
CA GLY A 495 -2.18 18.68 -26.83
C GLY A 495 -3.31 17.63 -26.80
N LEU A 496 -3.62 17.04 -25.65
CA LEU A 496 -4.57 15.93 -25.52
C LEU A 496 -5.99 16.44 -25.24
N ARG A 497 -6.96 15.99 -26.03
CA ARG A 497 -8.39 16.38 -25.91
C ARG A 497 -9.16 15.49 -24.92
N PRO A 498 -9.59 16.00 -23.75
CA PRO A 498 -10.40 15.23 -22.80
C PRO A 498 -11.79 14.89 -23.36
N THR A 499 -12.28 13.70 -23.06
CA THR A 499 -13.64 13.23 -23.41
C THR A 499 -14.43 12.72 -22.20
N HIS A 500 -13.74 12.35 -21.12
CA HIS A 500 -14.33 11.93 -19.85
C HIS A 500 -13.59 12.57 -18.67
N ASP A 501 -14.21 12.67 -17.50
CA ASP A 501 -13.54 13.10 -16.27
C ASP A 501 -13.89 12.27 -15.01
N GLN A 502 -12.92 12.19 -14.10
CA GLN A 502 -13.10 11.83 -12.69
C GLN A 502 -12.22 12.75 -11.84
N ILE A 503 -12.81 13.37 -10.81
CA ILE A 503 -12.12 14.27 -9.87
C ILE A 503 -12.40 13.78 -8.45
N LEU A 504 -11.39 13.79 -7.58
CA LEU A 504 -11.48 13.44 -6.17
C LEU A 504 -10.65 14.44 -5.35
N ALA A 505 -11.26 15.11 -4.37
CA ALA A 505 -10.48 15.77 -3.31
C ALA A 505 -10.14 14.72 -2.24
N ARG A 506 -8.85 14.51 -1.93
CA ARG A 506 -8.39 13.43 -1.04
C ARG A 506 -7.64 13.97 0.17
N ARG A 507 -7.73 13.22 1.28
CA ARG A 507 -6.98 13.41 2.52
C ARG A 507 -6.43 12.07 3.00
N PHE A 508 -5.12 12.00 3.19
CA PHE A 508 -4.41 10.85 3.71
C PHE A 508 -3.96 11.15 5.15
N ARG A 509 -4.69 10.61 6.13
CA ARG A 509 -4.50 10.83 7.57
C ARG A 509 -3.24 10.13 8.11
N PRO A 510 -2.45 10.78 8.99
CA PRO A 510 -1.30 10.17 9.65
C PRO A 510 -1.64 8.89 10.40
N GLY A 511 -0.93 7.80 10.09
CA GLY A 511 -1.06 6.50 10.75
C GLY A 511 -2.12 5.58 10.14
N HIS A 512 -2.86 6.03 9.11
CA HIS A 512 -3.97 5.29 8.52
C HIS A 512 -3.83 5.04 7.02
N ASP A 513 -3.52 6.08 6.25
CA ASP A 513 -3.96 6.15 4.85
C ASP A 513 -2.83 6.01 3.82
N PHE A 514 -3.16 5.36 2.69
CA PHE A 514 -2.27 4.95 1.60
C PHE A 514 -3.06 4.51 0.35
N THR A 515 -2.36 4.31 -0.77
CA THR A 515 -2.76 3.35 -1.81
C THR A 515 -1.60 2.38 -2.07
N LEU A 516 -1.90 1.22 -2.65
CA LEU A 516 -0.87 0.29 -3.18
C LEU A 516 -0.62 0.54 -4.68
N ALA A 517 0.47 -0.02 -5.18
CA ALA A 517 0.87 0.08 -6.59
C ALA A 517 -0.21 -0.54 -7.50
N SER A 518 -0.72 0.24 -8.44
CA SER A 518 -1.83 -0.18 -9.31
C SER A 518 -1.62 0.20 -10.77
N LYS A 519 -1.88 -0.75 -11.68
CA LYS A 519 -1.91 -0.52 -13.14
C LYS A 519 -3.18 0.21 -13.54
N LEU A 520 -3.19 0.82 -14.73
CA LEU A 520 -4.41 1.28 -15.35
C LEU A 520 -5.24 0.09 -15.85
N ASP A 521 -6.45 -0.06 -15.31
CA ASP A 521 -7.49 -0.98 -15.78
C ASP A 521 -8.57 -0.16 -16.50
N LEU A 522 -8.28 0.23 -17.73
CA LEU A 522 -9.19 1.00 -18.60
C LEU A 522 -9.94 0.06 -19.54
N ALA A 523 -11.22 0.33 -19.77
CA ALA A 523 -11.97 -0.36 -20.81
C ALA A 523 -11.46 0.07 -22.19
N THR A 524 -11.25 -0.91 -23.08
CA THR A 524 -10.77 -0.67 -24.44
C THR A 524 -11.88 -0.01 -25.28
N ASP A 525 -11.55 1.13 -25.89
CA ASP A 525 -12.42 1.87 -26.82
C ASP A 525 -11.54 2.45 -27.92
N ASP A 526 -11.78 2.07 -29.17
CA ASP A 526 -10.94 2.46 -30.31
C ASP A 526 -10.92 3.99 -30.55
N ARG A 527 -11.85 4.74 -29.94
CA ARG A 527 -11.94 6.21 -30.01
C ARG A 527 -11.08 6.92 -28.96
N LEU A 528 -10.54 6.20 -27.98
CA LEU A 528 -9.80 6.75 -26.84
C LEU A 528 -8.33 6.34 -26.90
N LEU A 529 -7.45 7.20 -26.40
CA LEU A 529 -6.04 6.88 -26.22
C LEU A 529 -5.86 5.82 -25.13
N ASP A 530 -4.86 4.96 -25.28
CA ASP A 530 -4.63 3.78 -24.46
C ASP A 530 -3.91 4.10 -23.13
N GLY A 531 -4.38 5.16 -22.45
CA GLY A 531 -3.83 5.71 -21.22
C GLY A 531 -4.73 6.80 -20.62
N LEU A 532 -4.26 7.41 -19.54
CA LEU A 532 -5.00 8.36 -18.73
C LEU A 532 -4.18 9.63 -18.53
N LEU A 533 -4.77 10.78 -18.84
CA LEU A 533 -4.23 12.06 -18.42
C LEU A 533 -4.61 12.29 -16.96
N GLU A 534 -3.63 12.30 -16.06
CA GLU A 534 -3.81 12.47 -14.62
C GLU A 534 -3.24 13.81 -14.15
N ALA A 535 -3.88 14.45 -13.16
CA ALA A 535 -3.29 15.59 -12.46
C ALA A 535 -3.50 15.50 -10.94
N THR A 536 -2.46 15.81 -10.17
CA THR A 536 -2.47 15.79 -8.71
C THR A 536 -2.07 17.17 -8.17
N LEU A 537 -3.05 17.96 -7.71
CA LEU A 537 -2.80 19.24 -7.04
C LEU A 537 -2.53 19.00 -5.54
N ASN A 538 -1.27 19.05 -5.15
CA ASN A 538 -0.83 18.95 -3.76
C ASN A 538 -1.18 20.24 -2.97
N LEU A 539 -1.93 20.08 -1.88
CA LEU A 539 -2.37 21.14 -0.96
C LEU A 539 -1.97 20.81 0.49
N THR A 540 -0.85 20.10 0.67
CA THR A 540 -0.37 19.69 1.99
C THR A 540 0.25 20.90 2.70
N PRO A 541 -0.32 21.35 3.83
CA PRO A 541 0.04 22.65 4.41
C PRO A 541 1.29 22.57 5.31
N SER A 542 1.59 21.39 5.84
CA SER A 542 2.74 21.06 6.68
C SER A 542 4.05 21.01 5.86
N SER A 543 5.19 20.94 6.55
CA SER A 543 6.54 21.00 5.96
C SER A 543 7.44 19.92 6.55
N GLY A 544 8.51 19.55 5.83
CA GLY A 544 9.45 18.50 6.24
C GLY A 544 9.15 17.13 5.63
N TRP A 545 8.42 17.10 4.52
CA TRP A 545 8.16 15.88 3.73
C TRP A 545 9.33 15.49 2.84
N ASP A 546 10.22 16.44 2.54
CA ASP A 546 11.29 16.36 1.53
C ASP A 546 12.29 15.20 1.72
N SER A 547 12.29 14.55 2.89
CA SER A 547 13.11 13.36 3.18
C SER A 547 12.44 12.02 2.82
N GLY A 548 11.18 12.01 2.38
CA GLY A 548 10.38 10.79 2.13
C GLY A 548 10.02 9.95 3.37
N GLU A 549 10.74 10.10 4.49
CA GLU A 549 10.63 9.25 5.69
C GLU A 549 9.23 9.20 6.33
N PHE A 550 8.41 10.23 6.17
CA PHE A 550 7.00 10.25 6.63
C PHE A 550 6.02 9.56 5.67
N GLY A 551 6.49 9.09 4.51
CA GLY A 551 5.64 8.62 3.42
C GLY A 551 4.82 9.78 2.83
N GLY A 552 3.63 9.47 2.29
CA GLY A 552 2.78 10.46 1.63
C GLY A 552 3.29 10.97 0.29
N TYR A 553 4.44 10.52 -0.20
CA TYR A 553 4.85 10.76 -1.58
C TYR A 553 4.00 9.96 -2.55
N GLU A 554 3.77 10.54 -3.72
CA GLU A 554 3.19 9.87 -4.88
C GLU A 554 4.33 9.33 -5.74
N LEU A 555 4.30 8.04 -6.06
CA LEU A 555 5.35 7.36 -6.82
C LEU A 555 4.74 6.70 -8.06
N CYS A 556 5.41 6.86 -9.19
CA CYS A 556 5.13 6.15 -10.43
C CYS A 556 6.36 5.34 -10.85
N MET A 557 6.14 4.10 -11.30
CA MET A 557 7.21 3.15 -11.64
C MET A 557 6.84 2.41 -12.93
N GLY A 558 7.80 2.22 -13.83
CA GLY A 558 7.61 1.39 -15.02
C GLY A 558 7.51 -0.10 -14.66
N THR A 559 6.85 -0.90 -15.51
CA THR A 559 6.80 -2.37 -15.37
C THR A 559 7.63 -3.11 -16.42
N ASP A 560 8.71 -2.51 -16.90
CA ASP A 560 9.61 -3.16 -17.86
C ASP A 560 10.25 -4.39 -17.23
N GLU A 561 10.01 -5.58 -17.80
CA GLU A 561 10.74 -6.79 -17.43
C GLU A 561 12.12 -6.77 -18.11
N PRO A 562 13.23 -6.98 -17.37
CA PRO A 562 13.80 -8.34 -17.31
C PRO A 562 14.72 -8.64 -16.09
N GLU A 563 14.21 -9.14 -14.96
CA GLU A 563 15.04 -9.38 -13.75
C GLU A 563 15.01 -10.82 -13.16
N ALA A 564 14.62 -11.84 -13.95
CA ALA A 564 14.65 -13.22 -13.46
C ALA A 564 16.09 -13.73 -13.14
N GLU A 565 17.12 -13.13 -13.78
CA GLU A 565 18.53 -13.42 -13.49
C GLU A 565 19.07 -12.55 -12.33
N GLU A 566 18.73 -11.25 -12.27
CA GLU A 566 19.22 -10.35 -11.21
C GLU A 566 18.61 -10.66 -9.83
N ALA A 567 17.32 -10.97 -9.74
CA ALA A 567 16.71 -11.42 -8.49
C ALA A 567 17.37 -12.71 -7.94
N ALA A 568 17.91 -13.55 -8.82
CA ALA A 568 18.68 -14.73 -8.45
C ALA A 568 20.13 -14.42 -8.02
N GLU A 569 20.76 -13.37 -8.58
CA GLU A 569 22.08 -12.88 -8.14
C GLU A 569 22.02 -12.17 -6.77
N GLU A 570 20.97 -11.38 -6.51
CA GLU A 570 20.67 -10.76 -5.21
C GLU A 570 20.28 -11.81 -4.13
N GLY A 571 19.96 -13.04 -4.53
CA GLY A 571 19.56 -14.12 -3.62
C GLY A 571 18.14 -13.98 -3.06
N LEU A 572 17.29 -13.20 -3.73
CA LEU A 572 15.88 -13.00 -3.39
C LEU A 572 15.11 -14.31 -3.56
N ASN A 573 14.17 -14.59 -2.66
CA ASN A 573 13.27 -15.73 -2.81
C ASN A 573 12.10 -15.41 -3.77
N GLU A 574 11.26 -16.40 -4.10
CA GLU A 574 10.08 -16.19 -4.97
C GLU A 574 9.14 -15.09 -4.46
N ASP A 575 9.04 -14.91 -3.13
CA ASP A 575 8.20 -13.88 -2.50
C ASP A 575 8.79 -12.46 -2.70
N GLU A 576 10.11 -12.33 -2.56
CA GLU A 576 10.83 -11.07 -2.70
C GLU A 576 10.97 -10.69 -4.18
N ALA A 577 11.27 -11.63 -5.08
CA ALA A 577 11.39 -11.37 -6.51
C ALA A 577 10.09 -10.82 -7.13
N ALA A 578 8.93 -11.30 -6.68
CA ALA A 578 7.63 -10.80 -7.13
C ALA A 578 7.35 -9.34 -6.72
N ILE A 579 7.96 -8.86 -5.63
CA ILE A 579 7.83 -7.50 -5.10
C ILE A 579 8.98 -6.60 -5.62
N TYR A 580 10.17 -7.17 -5.79
CA TYR A 580 11.37 -6.49 -6.27
C TYR A 580 11.26 -6.04 -7.72
N LYS A 581 10.58 -6.84 -8.57
CA LYS A 581 10.12 -6.50 -9.94
C LYS A 581 9.38 -5.16 -10.09
N ALA A 582 9.04 -4.49 -9.00
CA ALA A 582 8.40 -3.18 -8.97
C ALA A 582 9.03 -2.23 -7.94
N SER A 583 10.32 -2.38 -7.59
CA SER A 583 10.96 -1.50 -6.59
C SER A 583 12.48 -1.29 -6.75
N GLY A 584 13.07 -1.58 -7.90
CA GLY A 584 14.40 -1.05 -8.26
C GLY A 584 14.35 0.47 -8.44
N ASP A 585 15.35 1.20 -7.92
CA ASP A 585 15.42 2.67 -8.00
C ASP A 585 15.45 3.13 -9.48
N ASP A 586 16.08 2.34 -10.35
CA ASP A 586 16.14 2.53 -11.80
C ASP A 586 14.78 2.36 -12.52
N SER A 587 13.72 1.87 -11.83
CA SER A 587 12.36 1.73 -12.38
C SER A 587 11.44 2.93 -12.08
N VAL A 588 11.87 3.88 -11.24
CA VAL A 588 11.06 5.03 -10.82
C VAL A 588 11.00 6.07 -11.95
N VAL A 589 9.81 6.25 -12.53
CA VAL A 589 9.59 7.21 -13.62
C VAL A 589 9.17 8.60 -13.12
N HIS A 590 8.56 8.69 -11.93
CA HIS A 590 8.22 9.97 -11.31
C HIS A 590 8.00 9.85 -9.80
N GLU A 591 8.47 10.83 -9.04
CA GLU A 591 8.22 10.95 -7.60
C GLU A 591 7.74 12.37 -7.25
N SER A 592 6.66 12.47 -6.47
CA SER A 592 6.02 13.73 -6.08
C SER A 592 5.75 13.77 -4.57
N GLN A 593 6.68 14.40 -3.85
CA GLN A 593 6.60 14.62 -2.40
C GLN A 593 5.41 15.51 -2.01
N ALA A 594 4.79 15.19 -0.86
CA ALA A 594 3.66 15.92 -0.32
C ALA A 594 4.04 17.39 -0.06
N SER A 595 3.39 18.31 -0.76
CA SER A 595 3.84 19.70 -0.85
C SER A 595 2.67 20.69 -0.90
N TRP A 596 2.96 21.99 -0.90
CA TRP A 596 1.94 23.04 -0.97
C TRP A 596 1.90 23.70 -2.36
N ASN A 597 0.72 23.73 -2.97
CA ASN A 597 0.43 24.41 -4.22
C ASN A 597 1.34 23.96 -5.38
N LYS A 598 1.51 22.64 -5.53
CA LYS A 598 2.18 22.01 -6.67
C LYS A 598 1.18 21.15 -7.44
N LEU A 599 0.97 21.44 -8.72
CA LEU A 599 0.21 20.58 -9.63
C LEU A 599 1.20 19.68 -10.39
N SER A 600 1.15 18.37 -10.17
CA SER A 600 1.81 17.40 -11.05
C SER A 600 0.81 17.00 -12.14
N LEU A 601 1.20 17.05 -13.41
CA LEU A 601 0.37 16.69 -14.57
C LEU A 601 1.10 15.63 -15.39
N MET A 602 0.45 14.51 -15.71
CA MET A 602 1.09 13.31 -16.26
C MET A 602 0.17 12.59 -17.23
N TYR A 603 0.68 12.13 -18.37
CA TYR A 603 0.03 11.07 -19.14
C TYR A 603 0.58 9.71 -18.70
N ARG A 604 -0.29 8.83 -18.22
CA ARG A 604 0.06 7.51 -17.70
C ARG A 604 -0.53 6.42 -18.59
N ASP A 605 0.26 5.42 -18.98
CA ASP A 605 -0.24 4.25 -19.71
C ASP A 605 -0.31 2.98 -18.82
N SER A 606 -0.68 1.85 -19.42
CA SER A 606 -0.84 0.57 -18.69
C SER A 606 0.47 -0.07 -18.19
N SER A 607 1.64 0.41 -18.63
CA SER A 607 2.96 -0.03 -18.19
C SER A 607 3.43 0.67 -16.92
N VAL A 608 2.76 1.74 -16.48
CA VAL A 608 3.18 2.53 -15.31
C VAL A 608 2.28 2.26 -14.10
N LEU A 609 2.87 1.66 -13.07
CA LEU A 609 2.29 1.53 -11.73
C LEU A 609 2.28 2.89 -11.03
N LYS A 610 1.25 3.16 -10.23
CA LYS A 610 1.15 4.38 -9.42
C LYS A 610 0.61 4.11 -8.01
N PHE A 611 1.15 4.80 -7.00
CA PHE A 611 0.60 4.81 -5.64
C PHE A 611 0.94 6.07 -4.83
N VAL A 612 0.25 6.25 -3.69
CA VAL A 612 0.61 7.22 -2.64
C VAL A 612 1.04 6.45 -1.40
N LYS A 613 2.31 6.60 -1.00
CA LYS A 613 2.89 5.86 0.14
C LYS A 613 2.15 6.17 1.44
N TYR A 614 2.01 5.17 2.30
CA TYR A 614 1.47 5.29 3.65
C TYR A 614 2.00 6.48 4.44
N VAL A 615 1.09 7.35 4.89
CA VAL A 615 1.43 8.50 5.73
C VAL A 615 1.67 8.02 7.17
N SER A 616 2.91 8.14 7.64
CA SER A 616 3.29 7.79 9.01
C SER A 616 2.46 8.54 10.05
N PHE A 617 2.13 7.87 11.16
CA PHE A 617 1.56 8.44 12.38
C PHE A 617 2.41 9.61 12.94
N ASN A 618 3.72 9.61 12.65
CA ASN A 618 4.65 10.66 13.06
C ASN A 618 4.70 11.85 12.09
N ALA A 619 3.95 11.82 10.98
CA ALA A 619 3.90 12.91 10.01
C ALA A 619 3.40 14.22 10.63
N PRO A 620 3.84 15.39 10.12
CA PRO A 620 3.48 16.70 10.66
C PRO A 620 2.04 17.16 10.34
N GLY A 621 1.21 16.28 9.78
CA GLY A 621 -0.17 16.49 9.38
C GLY A 621 -0.56 15.54 8.24
N SER A 622 -1.82 15.54 7.81
CA SER A 622 -2.28 14.76 6.65
C SER A 622 -1.64 15.25 5.34
N ARG A 623 -1.49 14.36 4.35
CA ARG A 623 -1.40 14.78 2.94
C ARG A 623 -2.79 15.18 2.45
N TRP A 624 -2.88 16.28 1.72
CA TRP A 624 -4.08 16.74 1.03
C TRP A 624 -3.78 16.94 -0.44
N ASP A 625 -4.64 16.46 -1.32
CA ASP A 625 -4.58 16.77 -2.74
C ASP A 625 -5.95 16.79 -3.42
N VAL A 626 -5.99 17.33 -4.65
CA VAL A 626 -7.08 17.10 -5.60
C VAL A 626 -6.50 16.26 -6.74
N SER A 627 -7.01 15.04 -6.87
CA SER A 627 -6.62 14.06 -7.88
C SER A 627 -7.65 14.08 -9.00
N CYS A 628 -7.20 14.23 -10.24
CA CYS A 628 -8.02 14.29 -11.44
C CYS A 628 -7.53 13.28 -12.46
N GLY A 629 -8.44 12.70 -13.23
CA GLY A 629 -8.13 11.81 -14.36
C GLY A 629 -9.09 12.07 -15.52
N TRP A 630 -8.56 12.10 -16.73
CA TRP A 630 -9.28 12.32 -17.97
C TRP A 630 -8.91 11.28 -19.02
N LEU A 631 -9.91 10.57 -19.55
CA LEU A 631 -9.74 9.82 -20.79
C LEU A 631 -9.69 10.84 -21.94
N CYS A 632 -8.75 10.63 -22.86
CA CYS A 632 -8.53 11.52 -23.99
C CYS A 632 -8.88 10.81 -25.31
N ALA A 633 -9.34 11.55 -26.30
CA ALA A 633 -9.64 10.99 -27.62
C ALA A 633 -8.36 10.68 -28.40
N LYS A 634 -8.41 9.64 -29.25
CA LYS A 634 -7.52 9.53 -30.42
C LYS A 634 -7.92 10.60 -31.43
N ASP A 635 -6.95 11.23 -32.08
CA ASP A 635 -7.21 12.17 -33.17
C ASP A 635 -7.29 11.41 -34.50
N GLU A 636 -8.28 11.76 -35.33
CA GLU A 636 -8.63 11.00 -36.55
C GLU A 636 -7.62 11.16 -37.71
N THR A 637 -6.46 11.76 -37.47
CA THR A 637 -5.47 12.10 -38.51
C THR A 637 -4.46 11.00 -38.84
N ASP A 638 -4.35 9.97 -38.00
CA ASP A 638 -3.30 8.94 -38.14
C ASP A 638 -3.66 7.75 -39.04
N GLU A 639 -4.90 7.65 -39.54
CA GLU A 639 -5.30 6.59 -40.49
C GLU A 639 -4.97 6.88 -41.98
N SER A 640 -4.19 7.92 -42.27
CA SER A 640 -3.78 8.27 -43.65
C SER A 640 -2.25 8.38 -43.84
N GLY A 641 -1.53 7.30 -43.51
CA GLY A 641 -0.10 7.09 -43.77
C GLY A 641 0.18 5.97 -44.77
#